data_AF-A0A0N4UW31-F1
#
_entry.id   AF-A0A0N4UW31-F1
#
_cell.length_a   1.000
_cell.length_b   1.000
_cell.length_c   1.000
_cell.angle_alpha   90.00
_cell.angle_beta   90.00
_cell.angle_gamma   90.00
#
_symmetry.space_group_name_H-M   'P 1'
#
loop_
_entity.id
_entity.type
_entity.pdbx_description
1 polymer ?
#
loop_
_entity_poly.entity_id
_entity_poly.type
_entity_poly.pdbx_seq_one_letter_code
_entity_poly.pdbx_strand_id
1 'polypeptide(L)'
;MEGLTATLANIFSYAFLSLALSLGSNLKIFDAIGDVSTPESPATAAMIANRAGLKERYVREWLGAVSCGGFVETDESGERFWLKPEYRDVLSGPNATFMLPEMNVIRIYAGMAENIENIFKKDGPKGADWNDYKGLQKYIEMFTKGTWGTGYADKFLADTGYEKKLKTGTIEAIDVCCGNGYHLETFSKALPQVKFTGIDLSREAIEEANKRKMEKNLTNVEFITMDDQKLPSDWTGRFDWIMMFDCAHDQPRPDLGFKEIRRALKDDGIFTMVDIDGTGNIYSDKKQDGKKAMVSYLFSTFVCLPCSCNTEDALCLGSKWGRRKAVELLESSGLKVKKVLKLDAQDHVLYIYGKLLVFRLMTAILCDDVRAVMILCSCLPSRISFTDARSDFYNHFDSERQEHTLLGQAVILADQLGIFKALAECTIDKKPATSEVIAKKCGYKHRYVRELLACLACGDIIEMNSTGDTFWITKNNADFLTTTPLPHSLEILKMITQFPYIYEDLRKVFQDEGPRGISYKRYKNYHPCTGSCIDNSYKNRLTSTLLPFAGMEEHLKRETIKVLTVQCGDGHQTIELAKNFHLSQFVGVDTDGQAIEIAKTNQKKYNLTNVEFLEMYASDLPSGWANRFDWVVMLHSCHDFTRPDQCLTAIRRVLKRDGLLTIVETNGMGNPHLDKIWDKVNATIGYGVSLFHCLPVGSNSEDAYCLGTMWGQKRAGELLVQCGFENLKTTQLPFANGEVLYECRKAKLTSK
;
A
#
# COMPACT_ATOMS: atom_id res chain seq x y z
N MET A 1 24.12 0.97 -8.04
CA MET A 1 22.96 0.23 -8.55
C MET A 1 22.39 -0.74 -7.52
N GLU A 2 23.22 -1.49 -6.78
CA GLU A 2 22.75 -2.52 -5.82
C GLU A 2 21.81 -1.98 -4.72
N GLY A 3 22.07 -0.79 -4.15
CA GLY A 3 21.22 -0.22 -3.09
C GLY A 3 19.79 0.16 -3.51
N LEU A 4 19.62 0.98 -4.56
CA LEU A 4 18.29 1.39 -5.04
C LEU A 4 17.49 0.20 -5.61
N THR A 5 18.17 -0.70 -6.34
CA THR A 5 17.50 -1.87 -6.92
C THR A 5 16.94 -2.79 -5.82
N ALA A 6 17.72 -3.05 -4.77
CA ALA A 6 17.26 -3.81 -3.61
C ALA A 6 16.12 -3.08 -2.87
N THR A 7 16.23 -1.76 -2.70
CA THR A 7 15.18 -0.93 -2.07
C THR A 7 13.86 -1.04 -2.84
N LEU A 8 13.88 -0.92 -4.18
CA LEU A 8 12.69 -1.03 -5.02
C LEU A 8 12.11 -2.45 -5.05
N ALA A 9 12.96 -3.49 -5.05
CA ALA A 9 12.51 -4.87 -4.93
C ALA A 9 11.80 -5.13 -3.58
N ASN A 10 12.31 -4.55 -2.50
CA ASN A 10 11.68 -4.60 -1.18
C ASN A 10 10.37 -3.80 -1.14
N ILE A 11 10.33 -2.58 -1.68
CA ILE A 11 9.09 -1.79 -1.83
C ILE A 11 8.00 -2.63 -2.51
N PHE A 12 8.35 -3.26 -3.62
CA PHE A 12 7.42 -4.06 -4.38
C PHE A 12 6.95 -5.32 -3.62
N SER A 13 7.89 -6.09 -3.09
CA SER A 13 7.58 -7.30 -2.29
C SER A 13 6.70 -6.98 -1.09
N TYR A 14 7.02 -5.91 -0.36
CA TYR A 14 6.30 -5.51 0.84
C TYR A 14 4.93 -4.90 0.54
N ALA A 15 4.71 -4.27 -0.62
CA ALA A 15 3.39 -3.77 -0.96
C ALA A 15 2.33 -4.88 -1.07
N PHE A 16 2.64 -5.98 -1.77
CA PHE A 16 1.74 -7.13 -1.85
C PHE A 16 1.62 -7.86 -0.52
N LEU A 17 2.74 -8.05 0.18
CA LEU A 17 2.75 -8.70 1.48
C LEU A 17 1.89 -7.93 2.50
N SER A 18 2.05 -6.61 2.61
CA SER A 18 1.33 -5.76 3.55
C SER A 18 -0.18 -5.82 3.35
N LEU A 19 -0.66 -5.83 2.10
CA LEU A 19 -2.08 -6.06 1.85
C LEU A 19 -2.53 -7.49 2.08
N ALA A 20 -1.68 -8.50 1.81
CA ALA A 20 -1.99 -9.87 2.19
C ALA A 20 -2.16 -9.99 3.72
N LEU A 21 -1.26 -9.40 4.51
CA LEU A 21 -1.36 -9.38 5.98
C LEU A 21 -2.65 -8.68 6.44
N SER A 22 -2.96 -7.51 5.86
CA SER A 22 -4.21 -6.80 6.14
C SER A 22 -5.43 -7.64 5.80
N LEU A 23 -5.43 -8.31 4.63
CA LEU A 23 -6.50 -9.21 4.19
C LEU A 23 -6.70 -10.36 5.17
N GLY A 24 -5.61 -11.00 5.61
CA GLY A 24 -5.67 -12.10 6.58
C GLY A 24 -6.19 -11.67 7.96
N SER A 25 -5.83 -10.47 8.41
CA SER A 25 -6.38 -9.88 9.64
C SER A 25 -7.88 -9.63 9.53
N ASN A 26 -8.33 -9.02 8.42
CA ASN A 26 -9.74 -8.71 8.17
C ASN A 26 -10.61 -9.96 7.96
N LEU A 27 -10.02 -11.04 7.44
CA LEU A 27 -10.67 -12.33 7.24
C LEU A 27 -10.47 -13.31 8.41
N LYS A 28 -9.82 -12.88 9.50
CA LYS A 28 -9.59 -13.70 10.70
C LYS A 28 -8.81 -14.99 10.43
N ILE A 29 -7.95 -15.00 9.41
CA ILE A 29 -7.12 -16.17 9.06
C ILE A 29 -6.04 -16.39 10.13
N PHE A 30 -5.45 -15.32 10.67
CA PHE A 30 -4.48 -15.46 11.76
C PHE A 30 -5.10 -16.06 13.02
N ASP A 31 -6.33 -15.67 13.37
CA ASP A 31 -7.10 -16.26 14.48
C ASP A 31 -7.33 -17.75 14.22
N ALA A 32 -7.72 -18.13 12.99
CA ALA A 32 -7.90 -19.52 12.62
C ALA A 32 -6.60 -20.35 12.76
N ILE A 33 -5.45 -19.84 12.31
CA ILE A 33 -4.15 -20.52 12.49
C ILE A 33 -3.84 -20.65 13.99
N GLY A 34 -4.05 -19.58 14.75
CA GLY A 34 -3.89 -19.56 16.20
C GLY A 34 -4.80 -20.54 16.94
N ASP A 35 -5.92 -20.94 16.35
CA ASP A 35 -6.84 -21.92 16.97
C ASP A 35 -6.50 -23.37 16.62
N VAL A 36 -6.02 -23.64 15.40
CA VAL A 36 -5.85 -25.03 14.91
C VAL A 36 -4.42 -25.53 14.82
N SER A 37 -3.41 -24.71 15.15
CA SER A 37 -2.00 -25.08 15.00
C SER A 37 -1.10 -24.71 16.18
N THR A 38 -0.04 -25.50 16.34
CA THR A 38 1.16 -25.19 17.14
C THR A 38 2.40 -25.62 16.35
N PRO A 39 3.63 -25.22 16.75
CA PRO A 39 4.85 -25.75 16.13
C PRO A 39 4.93 -27.29 16.14
N GLU A 40 4.41 -27.93 17.19
CA GLU A 40 4.39 -29.39 17.35
C GLU A 40 3.20 -30.05 16.62
N SER A 41 2.18 -29.27 16.27
CA SER A 41 0.99 -29.74 15.57
C SER A 41 0.58 -28.74 14.47
N PRO A 42 1.35 -28.66 13.36
CA PRO A 42 1.09 -27.70 12.30
C PRO A 42 -0.13 -28.12 11.47
N ALA A 43 -0.93 -27.13 11.06
CA ALA A 43 -2.22 -27.34 10.40
C ALA A 43 -2.13 -27.23 8.88
N THR A 44 -2.96 -27.98 8.17
CA THR A 44 -3.06 -27.84 6.71
C THR A 44 -3.87 -26.59 6.32
N ALA A 45 -3.69 -26.12 5.09
CA ALA A 45 -4.53 -25.04 4.53
C ALA A 45 -6.03 -25.35 4.65
N ALA A 46 -6.44 -26.61 4.45
CA ALA A 46 -7.82 -27.05 4.58
C ALA A 46 -8.37 -26.91 6.01
N MET A 47 -7.56 -27.24 7.03
CA MET A 47 -7.95 -27.09 8.44
C MET A 47 -8.14 -25.61 8.80
N ILE A 48 -7.20 -24.77 8.37
CA ILE A 48 -7.24 -23.31 8.61
C ILE A 48 -8.45 -22.69 7.91
N ALA A 49 -8.68 -23.06 6.64
CA ALA A 49 -9.78 -22.56 5.84
C ALA A 49 -11.15 -22.95 6.42
N ASN A 50 -11.31 -24.21 6.86
CA ASN A 50 -12.52 -24.68 7.53
C ASN A 50 -12.77 -23.90 8.83
N ARG A 51 -11.74 -23.70 9.66
CA ARG A 51 -11.85 -22.92 10.90
C ARG A 51 -12.28 -21.48 10.66
N ALA A 52 -11.81 -20.88 9.56
CA ALA A 52 -12.12 -19.51 9.16
C ALA A 52 -13.44 -19.35 8.37
N GLY A 53 -14.03 -20.43 7.86
CA GLY A 53 -15.19 -20.38 6.94
C GLY A 53 -14.84 -19.83 5.55
N LEU A 54 -13.67 -20.19 5.03
CA LEU A 54 -13.11 -19.65 3.79
C LEU A 54 -12.73 -20.75 2.80
N LYS A 55 -12.63 -20.39 1.51
CA LYS A 55 -12.20 -21.28 0.44
C LYS A 55 -10.73 -21.68 0.59
N GLU A 56 -10.48 -22.99 0.72
CA GLU A 56 -9.13 -23.56 0.93
C GLU A 56 -8.09 -23.06 -0.08
N ARG A 57 -8.40 -23.05 -1.38
CA ARG A 57 -7.44 -22.67 -2.42
C ARG A 57 -6.91 -21.24 -2.24
N TYR A 58 -7.78 -20.31 -1.82
CA TYR A 58 -7.43 -18.92 -1.58
C TYR A 58 -6.62 -18.77 -0.29
N VAL A 59 -7.01 -19.49 0.77
CA VAL A 59 -6.23 -19.57 2.01
C VAL A 59 -4.84 -20.14 1.75
N ARG A 60 -4.71 -21.17 0.91
CA ARG A 60 -3.42 -21.76 0.53
C ARG A 60 -2.53 -20.78 -0.23
N GLU A 61 -3.07 -20.01 -1.18
CA GLU A 61 -2.29 -18.98 -1.88
C GLU A 61 -1.83 -17.88 -0.93
N TRP A 62 -2.73 -17.46 -0.05
CA TRP A 62 -2.43 -16.47 0.98
C TRP A 62 -1.33 -16.96 1.93
N LEU A 63 -1.40 -18.21 2.37
CA LEU A 63 -0.37 -18.86 3.19
C LEU A 63 0.99 -18.86 2.49
N GLY A 64 1.02 -19.12 1.18
CA GLY A 64 2.24 -19.01 0.37
C GLY A 64 2.88 -17.62 0.47
N ALA A 65 2.09 -16.56 0.27
CA ALA A 65 2.58 -15.17 0.35
C ALA A 65 3.11 -14.83 1.75
N VAL A 66 2.34 -15.12 2.81
CA VAL A 66 2.72 -14.74 4.18
C VAL A 66 3.82 -15.63 4.77
N SER A 67 3.98 -16.86 4.30
CA SER A 67 5.08 -17.75 4.69
C SER A 67 6.40 -17.35 4.05
N CYS A 68 6.40 -17.03 2.75
CA CYS A 68 7.58 -16.45 2.09
C CYS A 68 7.93 -15.08 2.72
N GLY A 69 6.92 -14.28 3.08
CA GLY A 69 7.08 -13.04 3.84
C GLY A 69 7.60 -13.20 5.28
N GLY A 70 7.55 -14.43 5.83
CA GLY A 70 8.13 -14.79 7.12
C GLY A 70 7.24 -14.54 8.35
N PHE A 71 5.92 -14.43 8.16
CA PHE A 71 4.93 -14.25 9.24
C PHE A 71 4.30 -15.56 9.70
N VAL A 72 4.23 -16.54 8.81
CA VAL A 72 3.73 -17.89 9.06
C VAL A 72 4.83 -18.88 8.70
N GLU A 73 5.07 -19.87 9.54
CA GLU A 73 6.04 -20.93 9.23
C GLU A 73 5.38 -22.07 8.48
N THR A 74 6.19 -22.80 7.72
CA THR A 74 5.77 -24.00 6.98
C THR A 74 6.82 -25.09 7.07
N ASP A 75 6.38 -26.34 7.09
CA ASP A 75 7.28 -27.50 7.07
C ASP A 75 7.91 -27.69 5.69
N GLU A 76 8.83 -28.66 5.57
CA GLU A 76 9.55 -28.96 4.32
C GLU A 76 8.61 -29.37 3.17
N SER A 77 7.43 -29.91 3.51
CA SER A 77 6.42 -30.28 2.51
C SER A 77 5.76 -29.05 1.86
N GLY A 78 5.75 -27.91 2.54
CA GLY A 78 5.03 -26.71 2.10
C GLY A 78 3.51 -26.78 2.32
N GLU A 79 3.01 -27.79 3.03
CA GLU A 79 1.57 -28.07 3.19
C GLU A 79 1.05 -27.86 4.62
N ARG A 80 1.93 -27.70 5.61
CA ARG A 80 1.55 -27.52 7.03
C ARG A 80 2.11 -26.24 7.60
N PHE A 81 1.26 -25.49 8.28
CA PHE A 81 1.49 -24.10 8.67
C PHE A 81 1.23 -23.86 10.17
N TRP A 82 1.97 -22.93 10.75
CA TRP A 82 1.77 -22.45 12.13
C TRP A 82 2.27 -21.00 12.29
N LEU A 83 1.78 -20.30 13.31
CA LEU A 83 2.36 -19.01 13.71
C LEU A 83 3.63 -19.24 14.53
N LYS A 84 4.65 -18.41 14.29
CA LYS A 84 5.80 -18.36 15.19
C LYS A 84 5.33 -18.05 16.62
N PRO A 85 5.85 -18.73 17.66
CA PRO A 85 5.47 -18.48 19.04
C PRO A 85 5.49 -17.00 19.42
N GLU A 86 6.52 -16.27 19.02
CA GLU A 86 6.71 -14.85 19.29
C GLU A 86 5.70 -13.92 18.56
N TYR A 87 5.06 -14.39 17.48
CA TYR A 87 4.09 -13.59 16.71
C TYR A 87 2.64 -13.94 17.03
N ARG A 88 2.39 -15.08 17.69
CA ARG A 88 1.03 -15.59 17.91
C ARG A 88 0.11 -14.57 18.56
N ASP A 89 0.52 -14.00 19.71
CA ASP A 89 -0.28 -13.02 20.46
C ASP A 89 -0.36 -11.64 19.80
N VAL A 90 0.48 -11.38 18.80
CA VAL A 90 0.53 -10.11 18.05
C VAL A 90 -0.30 -10.18 16.77
N LEU A 91 -0.39 -11.35 16.15
CA LEU A 91 -1.13 -11.57 14.91
C LEU A 91 -2.55 -12.10 15.14
N SER A 92 -2.80 -12.76 16.28
CA SER A 92 -4.07 -13.45 16.57
C SER A 92 -4.61 -13.13 17.96
N GLY A 93 -5.92 -13.31 18.13
CA GLY A 93 -6.64 -13.16 19.38
C GLY A 93 -7.02 -11.70 19.72
N PRO A 94 -7.52 -11.45 20.94
CA PRO A 94 -8.02 -10.13 21.36
C PRO A 94 -6.92 -9.06 21.47
N ASN A 95 -5.66 -9.49 21.45
CA ASN A 95 -4.47 -8.68 21.62
C ASN A 95 -3.75 -8.38 20.29
N ALA A 96 -4.32 -8.81 19.17
CA ALA A 96 -3.74 -8.62 17.85
C ALA A 96 -3.50 -7.14 17.54
N THR A 97 -2.39 -6.84 16.87
CA THR A 97 -1.97 -5.48 16.55
C THR A 97 -2.85 -4.84 15.46
N PHE A 98 -3.10 -3.54 15.59
CA PHE A 98 -3.81 -2.76 14.57
C PHE A 98 -2.92 -2.38 13.37
N MET A 99 -1.61 -2.63 13.43
CA MET A 99 -0.69 -2.29 12.33
C MET A 99 -0.95 -3.12 11.05
N LEU A 100 -1.53 -4.32 11.17
CA LEU A 100 -1.88 -5.11 9.99
C LEU A 100 -3.06 -4.47 9.23
N PRO A 101 -4.20 -4.17 9.86
CA PRO A 101 -5.29 -3.49 9.17
C PRO A 101 -4.93 -2.05 8.76
N GLU A 102 -3.95 -1.39 9.42
CA GLU A 102 -3.39 -0.09 9.00
C GLU A 102 -2.86 -0.09 7.56
N MET A 103 -2.33 -1.22 7.07
CA MET A 103 -1.83 -1.29 5.69
C MET A 103 -2.93 -1.12 4.62
N ASN A 104 -4.21 -1.14 5.01
CA ASN A 104 -5.31 -0.79 4.11
C ASN A 104 -5.23 0.65 3.58
N VAL A 105 -4.44 1.54 4.19
CA VAL A 105 -4.25 2.92 3.72
C VAL A 105 -3.78 2.99 2.26
N ILE A 106 -3.03 1.98 1.81
CA ILE A 106 -2.55 1.87 0.42
C ILE A 106 -3.73 1.91 -0.57
N ARG A 107 -4.88 1.34 -0.20
CA ARG A 107 -6.09 1.35 -1.04
C ARG A 107 -6.70 2.74 -1.14
N ILE A 108 -6.60 3.53 -0.08
CA ILE A 108 -7.07 4.92 -0.09
C ILE A 108 -6.16 5.76 -0.99
N TYR A 109 -4.84 5.62 -0.84
CA TYR A 109 -3.86 6.32 -1.67
C TYR A 109 -3.99 5.96 -3.15
N ALA A 110 -4.01 4.67 -3.47
CA ALA A 110 -4.19 4.21 -4.85
C ALA A 110 -5.55 4.65 -5.43
N GLY A 111 -6.60 4.74 -4.61
CA GLY A 111 -7.92 5.22 -5.05
C GLY A 111 -7.96 6.71 -5.34
N MET A 112 -7.03 7.48 -4.75
CA MET A 112 -6.89 8.92 -4.92
C MET A 112 -5.81 9.32 -5.92
N ALA A 113 -5.02 8.38 -6.46
CA ALA A 113 -3.84 8.69 -7.28
C ALA A 113 -4.13 9.68 -8.42
N GLU A 114 -5.15 9.43 -9.25
CA GLU A 114 -5.54 10.33 -10.35
C GLU A 114 -6.00 11.71 -9.85
N ASN A 115 -6.72 11.77 -8.72
CA ASN A 115 -7.16 13.02 -8.12
C ASN A 115 -5.96 13.84 -7.63
N ILE A 116 -5.01 13.18 -6.95
CA ILE A 116 -3.78 13.81 -6.46
C ILE A 116 -2.92 14.29 -7.63
N GLU A 117 -2.73 13.50 -8.68
CA GLU A 117 -2.02 13.94 -9.89
C GLU A 117 -2.64 15.23 -10.49
N ASN A 118 -3.98 15.28 -10.55
CA ASN A 118 -4.68 16.47 -11.03
C ASN A 118 -4.52 17.68 -10.09
N ILE A 119 -4.51 17.48 -8.77
CA ILE A 119 -4.27 18.54 -7.79
C ILE A 119 -2.86 19.14 -7.95
N PHE A 120 -1.85 18.35 -8.33
CA PHE A 120 -0.49 18.84 -8.53
C PHE A 120 -0.39 19.85 -9.70
N LYS A 121 -1.24 19.73 -10.73
CA LYS A 121 -1.27 20.65 -11.89
C LYS A 121 -1.50 22.10 -11.45
N LYS A 122 -0.78 23.05 -12.06
CA LYS A 122 -0.92 24.49 -11.72
C LYS A 122 -2.36 24.99 -11.88
N ASP A 123 -3.04 24.53 -12.91
CA ASP A 123 -4.43 24.84 -13.27
C ASP A 123 -5.45 23.82 -12.73
N GLY A 124 -4.99 22.76 -12.05
CA GLY A 124 -5.85 21.76 -11.42
C GLY A 124 -6.48 22.24 -10.10
N PRO A 125 -7.32 21.41 -9.46
CA PRO A 125 -7.97 21.73 -8.19
C PRO A 125 -6.95 22.08 -7.11
N LYS A 126 -7.33 22.94 -6.16
CA LYS A 126 -6.40 23.39 -5.10
C LYS A 126 -6.10 22.32 -4.07
N GLY A 127 -7.06 21.45 -3.82
CA GLY A 127 -7.06 20.41 -2.82
C GLY A 127 -8.16 19.38 -3.11
N ALA A 128 -8.43 18.51 -2.14
CA ALA A 128 -9.48 17.50 -2.23
C ALA A 128 -10.60 17.78 -1.21
N ASP A 129 -11.81 17.33 -1.52
CA ASP A 129 -12.89 17.29 -0.54
C ASP A 129 -12.75 16.03 0.33
N TRP A 130 -13.09 16.10 1.61
CA TRP A 130 -13.05 14.94 2.49
C TRP A 130 -13.91 13.77 1.96
N ASN A 131 -15.02 14.09 1.28
CA ASN A 131 -15.94 13.11 0.71
C ASN A 131 -15.38 12.40 -0.53
N ASP A 132 -14.29 12.89 -1.13
CA ASP A 132 -13.62 12.20 -2.24
C ASP A 132 -12.95 10.89 -1.75
N TYR A 133 -12.63 10.81 -0.45
CA TYR A 133 -11.89 9.70 0.15
C TYR A 133 -12.79 8.55 0.61
N LYS A 134 -12.93 7.53 -0.24
CA LYS A 134 -13.68 6.32 0.11
C LYS A 134 -13.01 5.53 1.24
N GLY A 135 -13.71 5.44 2.38
CA GLY A 135 -13.29 4.61 3.52
C GLY A 135 -12.28 5.26 4.46
N LEU A 136 -11.86 6.50 4.22
CA LEU A 136 -10.89 7.21 5.07
C LEU A 136 -11.40 7.43 6.49
N GLN A 137 -12.68 7.77 6.67
CA GLN A 137 -13.26 7.96 8.01
C GLN A 137 -13.10 6.71 8.89
N LYS A 138 -13.45 5.54 8.36
CA LYS A 138 -13.32 4.25 9.06
C LYS A 138 -11.86 3.89 9.32
N TYR A 139 -10.98 4.24 8.39
CA TYR A 139 -9.55 4.04 8.53
C TYR A 139 -8.98 4.90 9.68
N ILE A 140 -9.32 6.19 9.72
CA ILE A 140 -8.90 7.11 10.78
C ILE A 140 -9.43 6.62 12.13
N GLU A 141 -10.71 6.21 12.21
CA GLU A 141 -11.25 5.65 13.46
C GLU A 141 -10.44 4.43 13.96
N MET A 142 -10.13 3.49 13.07
CA MET A 142 -9.32 2.32 13.40
C MET A 142 -7.93 2.73 13.88
N PHE A 143 -7.31 3.70 13.20
CA PHE A 143 -6.00 4.22 13.54
C PHE A 143 -6.02 4.91 14.91
N THR A 144 -6.94 5.86 15.14
CA THR A 144 -7.12 6.55 16.42
C THR A 144 -7.36 5.57 17.57
N LYS A 145 -8.20 4.54 17.38
CA LYS A 145 -8.40 3.48 18.39
C LYS A 145 -7.11 2.74 18.71
N GLY A 146 -6.33 2.42 17.68
CA GLY A 146 -5.05 1.71 17.82
C GLY A 146 -3.99 2.55 18.54
N THR A 147 -3.84 3.81 18.14
CA THR A 147 -2.85 4.74 18.68
C THR A 147 -3.12 5.09 20.14
N TRP A 148 -4.37 5.42 20.46
CA TRP A 148 -4.74 5.90 21.80
C TRP A 148 -5.14 4.76 22.74
N GLY A 149 -5.66 3.65 22.20
CA GLY A 149 -6.17 2.53 23.01
C GLY A 149 -7.42 2.89 23.82
N THR A 150 -7.93 1.93 24.57
CA THR A 150 -9.08 2.16 25.47
C THR A 150 -8.61 2.76 26.80
N GLY A 151 -9.30 3.80 27.29
CA GLY A 151 -9.09 4.31 28.65
C GLY A 151 -7.87 5.22 28.82
N TYR A 152 -7.34 5.82 27.75
CA TYR A 152 -6.21 6.74 27.83
C TYR A 152 -6.52 8.08 28.51
N ALA A 153 -7.80 8.36 28.81
CA ALA A 153 -8.26 9.63 29.38
C ALA A 153 -7.52 10.00 30.68
N ASP A 154 -7.36 9.07 31.64
CA ASP A 154 -6.71 9.40 32.92
C ASP A 154 -5.26 9.83 32.72
N LYS A 155 -4.51 9.12 31.86
CA LYS A 155 -3.14 9.50 31.50
C LYS A 155 -3.10 10.86 30.83
N PHE A 156 -3.96 11.09 29.83
CA PHE A 156 -4.05 12.37 29.15
C PHE A 156 -4.34 13.52 30.14
N LEU A 157 -5.30 13.34 31.04
CA LEU A 157 -5.66 14.31 32.06
C LEU A 157 -4.48 14.61 33.01
N ALA A 158 -3.74 13.59 33.41
CA ALA A 158 -2.52 13.76 34.20
C ALA A 158 -1.46 14.58 33.44
N ASP A 159 -1.25 14.29 32.15
CA ASP A 159 -0.29 15.01 31.29
C ASP A 159 -0.66 16.50 31.16
N THR A 160 -1.96 16.83 31.15
CA THR A 160 -2.42 18.22 31.15
C THR A 160 -2.00 19.00 32.40
N GLY A 161 -1.90 18.33 33.55
CA GLY A 161 -1.73 18.97 34.87
C GLY A 161 -2.99 19.66 35.44
N TYR A 162 -4.13 19.55 34.77
CA TYR A 162 -5.41 20.15 35.18
C TYR A 162 -6.45 19.15 35.67
N GLU A 163 -6.07 17.89 35.86
CA GLU A 163 -6.95 16.80 36.30
C GLU A 163 -7.83 17.19 37.50
N LYS A 164 -7.23 17.79 38.54
CA LYS A 164 -7.98 18.23 39.73
C LYS A 164 -9.08 19.23 39.35
N LYS A 165 -8.78 20.23 38.52
CA LYS A 165 -9.76 21.24 38.07
C LYS A 165 -10.90 20.58 37.30
N LEU A 166 -10.58 19.64 36.40
CA LEU A 166 -11.57 18.96 35.57
C LEU A 166 -12.42 17.94 36.36
N LYS A 167 -11.88 17.38 37.44
CA LYS A 167 -12.59 16.46 38.34
C LYS A 167 -13.43 17.15 39.42
N THR A 168 -13.13 18.40 39.79
CA THR A 168 -13.84 19.13 40.85
C THR A 168 -14.61 20.34 40.29
N GLY A 169 -15.84 20.14 39.83
CA GLY A 169 -16.71 21.25 39.41
C GLY A 169 -17.77 20.86 38.38
N THR A 170 -18.63 21.82 38.03
CA THR A 170 -19.46 21.74 36.82
C THR A 170 -18.63 22.29 35.67
N ILE A 171 -18.18 21.40 34.77
CA ILE A 171 -17.31 21.74 33.64
C ILE A 171 -18.12 21.60 32.36
N GLU A 172 -18.10 22.63 31.53
CA GLU A 172 -18.51 22.55 30.13
C GLU A 172 -17.26 22.42 29.26
N ALA A 173 -17.18 21.32 28.51
CA ALA A 173 -16.08 21.02 27.62
C ALA A 173 -16.55 20.86 26.18
N ILE A 174 -15.70 21.22 25.23
CA ILE A 174 -15.97 21.03 23.80
C ILE A 174 -14.78 20.37 23.10
N ASP A 175 -15.06 19.37 22.27
CA ASP A 175 -14.11 18.76 21.34
C ASP A 175 -14.36 19.29 19.94
N VAL A 176 -13.39 20.03 19.41
CA VAL A 176 -13.44 20.66 18.09
C VAL A 176 -12.85 19.70 17.06
N CYS A 177 -13.60 19.48 15.97
CA CYS A 177 -13.35 18.43 14.98
C CYS A 177 -13.39 17.03 15.61
N CYS A 178 -14.47 16.73 16.33
CA CYS A 178 -14.60 15.51 17.13
C CYS A 178 -14.72 14.22 16.30
N GLY A 179 -14.85 14.32 14.97
CA GLY A 179 -15.10 13.21 14.08
C GLY A 179 -16.31 12.38 14.53
N ASN A 180 -16.14 11.06 14.62
CA ASN A 180 -17.19 10.14 15.07
C ASN A 180 -17.30 10.01 16.60
N GLY A 181 -16.69 10.93 17.36
CA GLY A 181 -16.84 11.03 18.80
C GLY A 181 -16.06 10.01 19.63
N TYR A 182 -15.02 9.37 19.08
CA TYR A 182 -14.23 8.37 19.83
C TYR A 182 -13.55 8.95 21.09
N HIS A 183 -12.92 10.12 20.98
CA HIS A 183 -12.29 10.79 22.12
C HIS A 183 -13.33 11.14 23.19
N LEU A 184 -14.48 11.69 22.78
CA LEU A 184 -15.58 12.00 23.69
C LEU A 184 -16.22 10.78 24.32
N GLU A 185 -16.28 9.61 23.66
CA GLU A 185 -16.68 8.36 24.33
C GLU A 185 -15.72 8.03 25.49
N THR A 186 -14.42 8.23 25.28
CA THR A 186 -13.40 7.91 26.29
C THR A 186 -13.44 8.90 27.45
N PHE A 187 -13.46 10.21 27.17
CA PHE A 187 -13.52 11.23 28.21
C PHE A 187 -14.87 11.28 28.95
N SER A 188 -15.99 11.07 28.26
CA SER A 188 -17.33 11.00 28.86
C SER A 188 -17.40 9.98 29.99
N LYS A 189 -16.80 8.80 29.79
CA LYS A 189 -16.76 7.72 30.79
C LYS A 189 -15.83 8.03 31.95
N ALA A 190 -14.68 8.66 31.68
CA ALA A 190 -13.71 9.03 32.71
C ALA A 190 -14.17 10.24 33.55
N LEU A 191 -15.03 11.09 32.99
CA LEU A 191 -15.48 12.35 33.57
C LEU A 191 -17.01 12.51 33.46
N PRO A 192 -17.81 11.68 34.15
CA PRO A 192 -19.27 11.68 34.03
C PRO A 192 -19.94 12.99 34.50
N GLN A 193 -19.25 13.78 35.31
CA GLN A 193 -19.71 15.10 35.79
C GLN A 193 -19.56 16.23 34.77
N VAL A 194 -18.75 16.02 33.72
CA VAL A 194 -18.45 17.03 32.70
C VAL A 194 -19.50 16.97 31.60
N LYS A 195 -20.01 18.11 31.15
CA LYS A 195 -20.88 18.21 29.97
C LYS A 195 -20.02 18.44 28.74
N PHE A 196 -20.03 17.49 27.81
CA PHE A 196 -19.27 17.55 26.58
C PHE A 196 -20.14 17.96 25.40
N THR A 197 -19.60 18.83 24.55
CA THR A 197 -20.10 19.10 23.20
C THR A 197 -19.04 18.63 22.20
N GLY A 198 -19.39 17.81 21.22
CA GLY A 198 -18.54 17.49 20.09
C GLY A 198 -19.03 18.24 18.86
N ILE A 199 -18.14 18.95 18.18
CA ILE A 199 -18.47 19.60 16.91
C ILE A 199 -17.60 19.09 15.79
N ASP A 200 -18.18 18.92 14.60
CA ASP A 200 -17.44 18.56 13.39
C ASP A 200 -18.14 19.14 12.16
N LEU A 201 -17.39 19.49 11.13
CA LEU A 201 -17.94 19.97 9.86
C LEU A 201 -18.62 18.82 9.09
N SER A 202 -18.17 17.58 9.29
CA SER A 202 -18.70 16.40 8.63
C SER A 202 -20.02 15.95 9.26
N ARG A 203 -21.09 16.07 8.47
CA ARG A 203 -22.41 15.53 8.85
C ARG A 203 -22.38 14.01 9.05
N GLU A 204 -21.68 13.28 8.18
CA GLU A 204 -21.56 11.82 8.28
C GLU A 204 -20.88 11.41 9.60
N ALA A 205 -19.79 12.10 9.96
CA ALA A 205 -19.08 11.82 11.22
C ALA A 205 -19.97 12.09 12.44
N ILE A 206 -20.75 13.17 12.44
CA ILE A 206 -21.71 13.49 13.51
C ILE A 206 -22.87 12.48 13.56
N GLU A 207 -23.35 11.97 12.44
CA GLU A 207 -24.35 10.90 12.41
C GLU A 207 -23.79 9.60 13.04
N GLU A 208 -22.53 9.26 12.77
CA GLU A 208 -21.84 8.15 13.45
C GLU A 208 -21.62 8.41 14.94
N ALA A 209 -21.23 9.63 15.32
CA ALA A 209 -21.05 10.03 16.71
C ALA A 209 -22.35 9.90 17.51
N ASN A 210 -23.49 10.28 16.92
CA ASN A 210 -24.81 10.10 17.52
C ASN A 210 -25.20 8.63 17.65
N LYS A 211 -24.86 7.76 16.69
CA LYS A 211 -25.04 6.31 16.83
C LYS A 211 -24.21 5.77 18.00
N ARG A 212 -22.92 6.13 18.08
CA ARG A 212 -22.02 5.77 19.19
C ARG A 212 -22.58 6.23 20.53
N LYS A 213 -23.08 7.46 20.62
CA LYS A 213 -23.74 8.01 21.82
C LYS A 213 -24.86 7.10 22.30
N MET A 214 -25.75 6.68 21.39
CA MET A 214 -26.87 5.79 21.72
C MET A 214 -26.40 4.39 22.12
N GLU A 215 -25.49 3.79 21.34
CA GLU A 215 -24.97 2.44 21.59
C GLU A 215 -24.19 2.31 22.91
N LYS A 216 -23.49 3.38 23.31
CA LYS A 216 -22.66 3.42 24.52
C LYS A 216 -23.35 4.10 25.71
N ASN A 217 -24.60 4.54 25.55
CA ASN A 217 -25.38 5.26 26.56
C ASN A 217 -24.64 6.49 27.13
N LEU A 218 -24.04 7.32 26.27
CA LEU A 218 -23.32 8.53 26.69
C LEU A 218 -24.33 9.64 27.01
N THR A 219 -24.60 9.87 28.30
CA THR A 219 -25.64 10.80 28.76
C THR A 219 -25.17 12.25 28.89
N ASN A 220 -23.86 12.47 28.97
CA ASN A 220 -23.24 13.77 29.18
C ASN A 220 -22.56 14.33 27.91
N VAL A 221 -22.93 13.84 26.72
CA VAL A 221 -22.35 14.27 25.44
C VAL A 221 -23.44 14.74 24.47
N GLU A 222 -23.20 15.85 23.78
CA GLU A 222 -23.97 16.36 22.65
C GLU A 222 -23.07 16.43 21.41
N PHE A 223 -23.61 16.15 20.22
CA PHE A 223 -22.87 16.24 18.96
C PHE A 223 -23.59 17.16 17.97
N ILE A 224 -22.86 18.08 17.35
CA ILE A 224 -23.41 19.13 16.47
C ILE A 224 -22.57 19.23 15.19
N THR A 225 -23.22 19.25 14.03
CA THR A 225 -22.54 19.60 12.78
C THR A 225 -22.31 21.12 12.74
N MET A 226 -21.06 21.55 12.76
CA MET A 226 -20.69 22.96 12.87
C MET A 226 -19.30 23.24 12.30
N ASP A 227 -19.14 24.41 11.67
CA ASP A 227 -17.84 24.98 11.28
C ASP A 227 -17.19 25.65 12.50
N ASP A 228 -16.03 25.15 12.92
CA ASP A 228 -15.31 25.63 14.11
C ASP A 228 -14.72 27.04 13.93
N GLN A 229 -14.64 27.53 12.70
CA GLN A 229 -14.25 28.91 12.41
C GLN A 229 -15.41 29.90 12.56
N LYS A 230 -16.62 29.42 12.88
CA LYS A 230 -17.84 30.22 13.03
C LYS A 230 -18.67 29.76 14.24
N LEU A 231 -18.03 29.67 15.41
CA LEU A 231 -18.75 29.30 16.63
C LEU A 231 -19.83 30.36 16.97
N PRO A 232 -20.97 29.96 17.58
CA PRO A 232 -22.01 30.90 17.98
C PRO A 232 -21.49 32.04 18.86
N SER A 233 -21.98 33.26 18.62
CA SER A 233 -21.49 34.46 19.31
C SER A 233 -21.78 34.44 20.82
N ASP A 234 -22.87 33.80 21.22
CA ASP A 234 -23.29 33.59 22.60
C ASP A 234 -22.43 32.57 23.36
N TRP A 235 -21.54 31.84 22.67
CA TRP A 235 -20.58 30.92 23.31
C TRP A 235 -19.33 31.63 23.86
N THR A 236 -19.27 32.96 23.80
CA THR A 236 -18.13 33.74 24.34
C THR A 236 -17.91 33.42 25.83
N GLY A 237 -16.71 32.97 26.20
CA GLY A 237 -16.38 32.62 27.59
C GLY A 237 -17.24 31.49 28.18
N ARG A 238 -17.74 30.57 27.36
CA ARG A 238 -18.63 29.50 27.79
C ARG A 238 -17.90 28.27 28.33
N PHE A 239 -16.81 27.85 27.69
CA PHE A 239 -16.21 26.55 27.96
C PHE A 239 -15.05 26.64 28.96
N ASP A 240 -15.03 25.70 29.90
CA ASP A 240 -13.94 25.49 30.86
C ASP A 240 -12.75 24.76 30.22
N TRP A 241 -13.04 23.90 29.25
CA TRP A 241 -12.05 23.10 28.55
C TRP A 241 -12.39 22.95 27.07
N ILE A 242 -11.48 23.34 26.20
CA ILE A 242 -11.59 23.10 24.75
C ILE A 242 -10.50 22.11 24.35
N MET A 243 -10.88 21.09 23.59
CA MET A 243 -10.00 20.07 23.04
C MET A 243 -9.98 20.15 21.51
N MET A 244 -8.86 19.75 20.93
CA MET A 244 -8.69 19.59 19.50
C MET A 244 -7.66 18.47 19.28
N PHE A 245 -8.05 17.39 18.60
CA PHE A 245 -7.20 16.22 18.37
C PHE A 245 -6.94 16.03 16.88
N ASP A 246 -5.68 16.11 16.47
CA ASP A 246 -5.14 15.70 15.15
C ASP A 246 -5.88 16.27 13.93
N CYS A 247 -6.35 17.51 14.02
CA CYS A 247 -7.10 18.15 12.94
C CYS A 247 -6.58 19.53 12.53
N ALA A 248 -5.77 20.20 13.35
CA ALA A 248 -5.38 21.59 13.10
C ALA A 248 -4.53 21.73 11.82
N HIS A 249 -3.64 20.78 11.56
CA HIS A 249 -2.81 20.75 10.35
C HIS A 249 -3.57 20.48 9.05
N ASP A 250 -4.79 19.92 9.15
CA ASP A 250 -5.69 19.62 8.03
C ASP A 250 -6.63 20.77 7.70
N GLN A 251 -6.78 21.75 8.60
CA GLN A 251 -7.65 22.89 8.36
C GLN A 251 -7.04 23.87 7.36
N PRO A 252 -7.85 24.48 6.49
CA PRO A 252 -7.37 25.55 5.62
C PRO A 252 -6.94 26.80 6.40
N ARG A 253 -7.68 27.15 7.46
CA ARG A 253 -7.48 28.36 8.27
C ARG A 253 -7.60 28.07 9.77
N PRO A 254 -6.70 27.24 10.35
CA PRO A 254 -6.74 26.96 11.78
C PRO A 254 -6.56 28.21 12.64
N ASP A 255 -5.93 29.26 12.11
CA ASP A 255 -5.82 30.55 12.80
C ASP A 255 -7.18 31.23 13.04
N LEU A 256 -8.18 30.98 12.19
CA LEU A 256 -9.54 31.47 12.40
C LEU A 256 -10.25 30.63 13.47
N GLY A 257 -10.12 29.30 13.42
CA GLY A 257 -10.62 28.40 14.47
C GLY A 257 -10.02 28.72 15.83
N PHE A 258 -8.70 28.96 15.91
CA PHE A 258 -8.01 29.34 17.15
C PHE A 258 -8.53 30.64 17.76
N LYS A 259 -8.93 31.63 16.94
CA LYS A 259 -9.55 32.87 17.44
C LYS A 259 -10.93 32.61 18.04
N GLU A 260 -11.73 31.76 17.41
CA GLU A 260 -13.03 31.35 17.94
C GLU A 260 -12.88 30.52 19.22
N ILE A 261 -11.92 29.59 19.26
CA ILE A 261 -11.54 28.85 20.47
C ILE A 261 -11.15 29.83 21.58
N ARG A 262 -10.29 30.81 21.29
CA ARG A 262 -9.90 31.82 22.29
C ARG A 262 -11.10 32.62 22.80
N ARG A 263 -12.03 33.00 21.92
CA ARG A 263 -13.26 33.73 22.29
C ARG A 263 -14.19 32.88 23.14
N ALA A 264 -14.38 31.61 22.77
CA ALA A 264 -15.30 30.69 23.44
C ALA A 264 -14.77 30.17 24.78
N LEU A 265 -13.44 30.18 24.98
CA LEU A 265 -12.80 29.75 26.20
C LEU A 265 -12.97 30.76 27.34
N LYS A 266 -13.31 30.28 28.54
CA LYS A 266 -13.29 31.07 29.78
C LYS A 266 -11.91 31.66 30.05
N ASP A 267 -11.87 32.76 30.79
CA ASP A 267 -10.62 33.43 31.15
C ASP A 267 -9.64 32.56 31.95
N ASP A 268 -10.16 31.64 32.76
CA ASP A 268 -9.40 30.64 33.51
C ASP A 268 -9.47 29.25 32.85
N GLY A 269 -10.07 29.14 31.66
CA GLY A 269 -10.25 27.89 30.93
C GLY A 269 -8.94 27.30 30.40
N ILE A 270 -9.03 26.04 29.97
CA ILE A 270 -7.91 25.26 29.44
C ILE A 270 -8.17 24.98 27.96
N PHE A 271 -7.16 25.13 27.12
CA PHE A 271 -7.19 24.60 25.75
C PHE A 271 -6.08 23.59 25.58
N THR A 272 -6.43 22.41 25.07
CA THR A 272 -5.49 21.33 24.74
C THR A 272 -5.60 20.98 23.28
N MET A 273 -4.49 21.10 22.56
CA MET A 273 -4.38 20.66 21.17
C MET A 273 -3.39 19.51 21.09
N VAL A 274 -3.79 18.41 20.47
CA VAL A 274 -2.87 17.35 20.05
C VAL A 274 -2.70 17.46 18.54
N ASP A 275 -1.46 17.41 18.10
CA ASP A 275 -1.12 17.37 16.67
C ASP A 275 0.18 16.56 16.46
N ILE A 276 0.49 16.28 15.20
CA ILE A 276 1.63 15.44 14.82
C ILE A 276 2.94 16.17 15.16
N ASP A 277 3.87 15.43 15.77
CA ASP A 277 5.19 15.93 16.11
C ASP A 277 6.01 16.23 14.85
N GLY A 278 6.47 17.47 14.70
CA GLY A 278 7.35 17.85 13.60
C GLY A 278 8.18 19.07 13.93
N THR A 279 9.33 19.20 13.28
CA THR A 279 10.20 20.37 13.39
C THR A 279 9.78 21.49 12.41
N GLY A 280 9.05 21.14 11.36
CA GLY A 280 8.73 22.04 10.24
C GLY A 280 9.88 22.15 9.22
N ASN A 281 10.86 21.25 9.31
CA ASN A 281 12.05 21.22 8.46
C ASN A 281 12.40 19.78 8.10
N ILE A 282 12.39 19.46 6.82
CA ILE A 282 12.55 18.08 6.29
C ILE A 282 13.85 17.43 6.79
N TYR A 283 14.97 18.18 6.77
CA TYR A 283 16.27 17.67 7.25
C TYR A 283 16.24 17.33 8.74
N SER A 284 15.66 18.22 9.54
CA SER A 284 15.56 18.02 10.98
C SER A 284 14.56 16.92 11.34
N ASP A 285 13.45 16.80 10.60
CA ASP A 285 12.48 15.71 10.76
C ASP A 285 13.11 14.35 10.46
N LYS A 286 13.85 14.23 9.35
CA LYS A 286 14.60 13.01 9.01
C LYS A 286 15.65 12.68 10.08
N LYS A 287 16.32 13.69 10.65
CA LYS A 287 17.31 13.49 11.71
C LYS A 287 16.64 13.04 13.02
N GLN A 288 15.44 13.53 13.32
CA GLN A 288 14.70 13.24 14.54
C GLN A 288 14.03 11.86 14.48
N ASP A 289 13.32 11.58 13.39
CA ASP A 289 12.42 10.42 13.28
C ASP A 289 12.96 9.36 12.29
N GLY A 290 14.10 9.60 11.65
CA GLY A 290 14.66 8.71 10.64
C GLY A 290 13.77 8.61 9.41
N LYS A 291 13.60 7.38 8.90
CA LYS A 291 12.71 7.10 7.78
C LYS A 291 11.22 7.17 8.15
N LYS A 292 10.85 7.09 9.44
CA LYS A 292 9.45 7.26 9.86
C LYS A 292 8.88 8.63 9.50
N ALA A 293 9.71 9.67 9.39
CA ALA A 293 9.30 10.98 8.87
C ALA A 293 8.65 10.87 7.47
N MET A 294 9.11 9.93 6.63
CA MET A 294 8.55 9.67 5.30
C MET A 294 7.07 9.30 5.38
N VAL A 295 6.65 8.52 6.39
CA VAL A 295 5.25 8.08 6.57
C VAL A 295 4.33 9.29 6.78
N SER A 296 4.72 10.23 7.64
CA SER A 296 3.93 11.45 7.85
C SER A 296 3.88 12.34 6.61
N TYR A 297 5.00 12.50 5.89
CA TYR A 297 5.02 13.27 4.64
C TYR A 297 4.21 12.61 3.52
N LEU A 298 4.18 11.28 3.47
CA LEU A 298 3.35 10.55 2.52
C LEU A 298 1.86 10.72 2.84
N PHE A 299 1.48 10.51 4.11
CA PHE A 299 0.11 10.72 4.55
C PHE A 299 -0.34 12.14 4.25
N SER A 300 0.53 13.12 4.50
CA SER A 300 0.29 14.51 4.17
C SER A 300 0.10 14.75 2.68
N THR A 301 0.94 14.16 1.83
CA THR A 301 0.87 14.30 0.36
C THR A 301 -0.47 13.81 -0.19
N PHE A 302 -1.01 12.72 0.36
CA PHE A 302 -2.25 12.10 -0.13
C PHE A 302 -3.51 12.58 0.60
N VAL A 303 -3.42 13.08 1.84
CA VAL A 303 -4.58 13.41 2.68
C VAL A 303 -4.49 14.83 3.23
N CYS A 304 -3.57 15.09 4.18
CA CYS A 304 -3.59 16.32 4.97
C CYS A 304 -3.41 17.60 4.16
N LEU A 305 -2.43 17.59 3.24
CA LEU A 305 -2.15 18.74 2.40
C LEU A 305 -3.27 19.00 1.38
N PRO A 306 -3.80 17.99 0.66
CA PRO A 306 -5.03 18.14 -0.12
C PRO A 306 -6.21 18.73 0.65
N CYS A 307 -6.49 18.26 1.87
CA CYS A 307 -7.59 18.78 2.68
C CYS A 307 -7.33 20.23 3.11
N SER A 308 -6.13 20.55 3.58
CA SER A 308 -5.77 21.89 4.07
C SER A 308 -5.62 22.94 2.98
N CYS A 309 -5.46 22.57 1.71
CA CYS A 309 -5.32 23.52 0.61
C CYS A 309 -6.62 23.85 -0.13
N ASN A 310 -7.79 23.42 0.36
CA ASN A 310 -9.02 23.45 -0.42
C ASN A 310 -9.68 24.86 -0.57
N THR A 311 -9.16 25.91 0.07
CA THR A 311 -9.62 27.31 -0.07
C THR A 311 -8.55 28.26 -0.66
N GLU A 312 -8.94 29.47 -1.07
CA GLU A 312 -8.00 30.48 -1.64
C GLU A 312 -7.01 31.04 -0.63
N ASP A 313 -7.48 31.26 0.59
CA ASP A 313 -6.71 31.84 1.67
C ASP A 313 -6.02 30.79 2.55
N ALA A 314 -6.12 29.51 2.16
CA ALA A 314 -5.55 28.36 2.87
C ALA A 314 -4.06 28.52 3.24
N LEU A 315 -3.72 28.11 4.46
CA LEU A 315 -2.34 28.08 4.94
C LEU A 315 -1.57 26.85 4.45
N CYS A 316 -2.25 25.80 3.98
CA CYS A 316 -1.64 24.60 3.38
C CYS A 316 -0.53 23.97 4.26
N LEU A 317 -0.85 23.70 5.53
CA LEU A 317 0.12 23.33 6.54
C LEU A 317 0.66 21.91 6.32
N GLY A 318 -0.23 20.91 6.33
CA GLY A 318 0.13 19.49 6.25
C GLY A 318 0.75 18.95 7.53
N SER A 319 0.90 17.62 7.62
CA SER A 319 1.17 16.91 8.89
C SER A 319 2.42 17.38 9.64
N LYS A 320 3.52 17.68 8.94
CA LYS A 320 4.79 18.11 9.56
C LYS A 320 4.97 19.65 9.55
N TRP A 321 3.89 20.42 9.70
CA TRP A 321 3.91 21.90 9.78
C TRP A 321 4.82 22.46 10.88
N GLY A 322 4.95 21.72 11.98
CA GLY A 322 6.01 21.85 12.95
C GLY A 322 5.71 22.69 14.18
N ARG A 323 6.34 22.33 15.31
CA ARG A 323 6.05 22.91 16.64
C ARG A 323 6.16 24.43 16.69
N ARG A 324 7.17 25.01 16.03
CA ARG A 324 7.36 26.46 16.00
C ARG A 324 6.19 27.16 15.33
N LYS A 325 5.69 26.60 14.22
CA LYS A 325 4.57 27.17 13.47
C LYS A 325 3.25 27.03 14.22
N ALA A 326 3.04 25.89 14.87
CA ALA A 326 1.90 25.67 15.76
C ALA A 326 1.86 26.71 16.89
N VAL A 327 2.99 26.91 17.59
CA VAL A 327 3.09 27.92 18.66
C VAL A 327 2.85 29.34 18.11
N GLU A 328 3.47 29.70 16.98
CA GLU A 328 3.28 31.02 16.34
C GLU A 328 1.79 31.31 16.06
N LEU A 329 1.06 30.33 15.51
CA LEU A 329 -0.36 30.49 15.16
C LEU A 329 -1.27 30.50 16.39
N LEU A 330 -0.99 29.68 17.39
CA LEU A 330 -1.70 29.71 18.67
C LEU A 330 -1.51 31.05 19.39
N GLU A 331 -0.27 31.52 19.53
CA GLU A 331 0.04 32.75 20.25
C GLU A 331 -0.50 33.99 19.54
N SER A 332 -0.38 34.06 18.22
CA SER A 332 -0.98 35.16 17.42
C SER A 332 -2.51 35.17 17.46
N SER A 333 -3.14 34.05 17.81
CA SER A 333 -4.59 33.93 18.05
C SER A 333 -4.98 34.20 19.51
N GLY A 334 -4.03 34.59 20.36
CA GLY A 334 -4.26 34.92 21.77
C GLY A 334 -4.19 33.73 22.74
N LEU A 335 -3.79 32.55 22.26
CA LEU A 335 -3.59 31.33 23.06
C LEU A 335 -2.11 31.17 23.39
N LYS A 336 -1.62 31.89 24.42
CA LYS A 336 -0.23 31.82 24.88
C LYS A 336 0.15 30.44 25.42
N VAL A 337 0.85 29.63 24.63
CA VAL A 337 1.22 28.25 24.95
C VAL A 337 2.05 28.20 26.23
N LYS A 338 1.64 27.36 27.18
CA LYS A 338 2.31 27.19 28.48
C LYS A 338 3.25 25.99 28.49
N LYS A 339 2.84 24.92 27.84
CA LYS A 339 3.54 23.64 27.85
C LYS A 339 3.37 22.97 26.50
N VAL A 340 4.44 22.35 26.04
CA VAL A 340 4.46 21.49 24.84
C VAL A 340 5.06 20.17 25.31
N LEU A 341 4.31 19.10 25.20
CA LEU A 341 4.68 17.77 25.69
C LEU A 341 4.70 16.78 24.54
N LYS A 342 5.79 16.04 24.38
CA LYS A 342 5.77 14.86 23.53
C LYS A 342 4.99 13.77 24.26
N LEU A 343 3.98 13.19 23.60
CA LEU A 343 3.17 12.11 24.14
C LEU A 343 3.80 10.75 23.80
N ASP A 344 3.52 9.76 24.63
CA ASP A 344 3.94 8.38 24.35
C ASP A 344 3.14 7.73 23.22
N ALA A 345 1.99 8.32 22.85
CA ALA A 345 1.16 7.88 21.72
C ALA A 345 1.80 8.35 20.39
N GLN A 346 2.55 7.44 19.74
CA GLN A 346 3.05 7.50 18.35
C GLN A 346 3.27 8.91 17.78
N ASP A 347 4.37 9.56 18.14
CA ASP A 347 4.82 10.81 17.51
C ASP A 347 3.83 12.00 17.56
N HIS A 348 3.05 12.12 18.63
CA HIS A 348 2.18 13.29 18.85
C HIS A 348 2.74 14.25 19.91
N VAL A 349 2.34 15.52 19.79
CA VAL A 349 2.66 16.58 20.74
C VAL A 349 1.39 17.21 21.28
N LEU A 350 1.32 17.35 22.60
CA LEU A 350 0.26 18.05 23.32
C LEU A 350 0.70 19.49 23.63
N TYR A 351 -0.06 20.44 23.10
CA TYR A 351 0.03 21.87 23.38
C TYR A 351 -1.01 22.26 24.41
N ILE A 352 -0.59 22.95 25.47
CA ILE A 352 -1.46 23.31 26.58
C ILE A 352 -1.47 24.83 26.75
N TYR A 353 -2.66 25.41 26.70
CA TYR A 353 -2.96 26.76 27.14
C TYR A 353 -3.81 26.72 28.42
N GLY A 354 -3.53 27.63 29.35
CA GLY A 354 -4.34 27.89 30.53
C GLY A 354 -3.70 28.96 31.43
N LYS A 355 -4.52 29.75 32.13
CA LYS A 355 -4.01 30.59 33.21
C LYS A 355 -3.88 29.72 34.46
N LEU A 356 -2.65 29.53 34.95
CA LEU A 356 -2.47 29.02 36.31
C LEU A 356 -3.19 29.99 37.24
N LEU A 357 -4.16 29.51 38.02
CA LEU A 357 -4.50 30.22 39.25
C LEU A 357 -3.26 30.14 40.12
N VAL A 358 -2.52 31.24 40.23
CA VAL A 358 -1.57 31.43 41.32
C VAL A 358 -2.43 31.54 42.58
N PHE A 359 -2.83 30.41 43.15
CA PHE A 359 -3.40 30.36 44.48
C PHE A 359 -2.27 30.80 45.43
N ARG A 360 -2.32 32.06 45.85
CA ARG A 360 -1.57 32.70 46.94
C ARG A 360 -0.38 31.88 47.47
N LEU A 361 0.80 32.16 46.93
CA LEU A 361 2.08 31.89 47.59
C LEU A 361 2.34 32.98 48.66
N MET A 362 1.37 33.18 49.57
CA MET A 362 1.44 34.16 50.66
C MET A 362 1.31 33.51 52.05
N THR A 363 1.55 32.22 52.16
CA THR A 363 1.63 31.49 53.44
C THR A 363 2.73 30.42 53.45
N ALA A 364 3.83 30.65 52.74
CA ALA A 364 5.01 29.79 52.79
C ALA A 364 6.37 30.54 52.75
N ILE A 365 6.38 31.84 53.09
CA ILE A 365 7.61 32.62 53.33
C ILE A 365 7.90 32.76 54.85
N LEU A 366 7.35 31.84 55.65
CA LEU A 366 7.67 31.73 57.08
C LEU A 366 7.79 30.26 57.46
N CYS A 367 8.76 29.57 56.87
CA CYS A 367 9.42 28.44 57.53
C CYS A 367 10.72 28.16 56.77
N ASP A 368 11.82 28.64 57.35
CA ASP A 368 13.17 28.24 56.98
C ASP A 368 13.34 26.75 57.24
N ASP A 369 13.32 25.91 56.21
CA ASP A 369 14.00 24.62 56.28
C ASP A 369 14.51 24.17 54.90
N VAL A 370 15.80 24.42 54.67
CA VAL A 370 16.53 24.19 53.41
C VAL A 370 17.00 22.72 53.30
N ARG A 371 16.18 21.73 53.67
CA ARG A 371 16.61 20.31 53.61
C ARG A 371 15.67 19.33 52.90
N ALA A 372 14.56 19.77 52.30
CA ALA A 372 13.59 18.86 51.67
C ALA A 372 13.55 18.85 50.12
N VAL A 373 14.55 19.40 49.42
CA VAL A 373 14.55 19.50 47.93
C VAL A 373 15.48 18.48 47.25
N MET A 374 16.14 17.58 47.99
CA MET A 374 17.12 16.61 47.44
C MET A 374 16.75 15.12 47.64
N ILE A 375 15.49 14.80 47.93
CA ILE A 375 15.02 13.40 48.02
C ILE A 375 13.61 13.32 47.41
N LEU A 376 13.49 13.42 46.08
CA LEU A 376 12.28 13.04 45.32
C LEU A 376 12.57 12.77 43.83
N CYS A 377 13.80 12.39 43.49
CA CYS A 377 14.21 12.00 42.12
C CYS A 377 14.48 10.49 41.96
N SER A 378 13.95 9.62 42.83
CA SER A 378 14.32 8.18 42.79
C SER A 378 13.20 7.18 43.01
N CYS A 379 11.95 7.52 42.67
CA CYS A 379 10.83 6.56 42.65
C CYS A 379 9.86 6.83 41.48
N LEU A 380 10.32 6.63 40.24
CA LEU A 380 9.43 6.35 39.11
C LEU A 380 9.40 4.83 38.92
N PRO A 381 8.24 4.16 39.00
CA PRO A 381 8.13 2.78 38.57
C PRO A 381 8.52 2.68 37.10
N SER A 382 9.44 1.75 36.87
CA SER A 382 9.94 1.27 35.60
C SER A 382 8.86 1.06 34.54
N ARG A 383 9.23 1.46 33.30
CA ARG A 383 8.91 0.83 32.01
C ARG A 383 7.82 -0.25 32.10
N ILE A 384 6.67 0.00 31.47
CA ILE A 384 5.89 -1.10 30.92
C ILE A 384 6.82 -1.77 29.89
N SER A 385 7.40 -2.91 30.27
CA SER A 385 8.05 -3.77 29.30
C SER A 385 6.95 -4.26 28.37
N PHE A 386 6.97 -3.81 27.12
CA PHE A 386 6.48 -4.68 26.07
C PHE A 386 7.27 -5.97 26.22
N THR A 387 6.56 -7.08 26.44
CA THR A 387 7.15 -8.43 26.38
C THR A 387 8.12 -8.48 25.20
N ASP A 388 9.34 -8.99 25.39
CA ASP A 388 10.42 -8.93 24.38
C ASP A 388 9.92 -9.32 22.97
N ALA A 389 9.02 -10.31 22.85
CA ALA A 389 8.37 -10.73 21.61
C ALA A 389 7.57 -9.64 20.86
N ARG A 390 6.86 -8.76 21.56
CA ARG A 390 6.13 -7.63 20.94
C ARG A 390 7.12 -6.62 20.39
N SER A 391 8.12 -6.26 21.19
CA SER A 391 9.19 -5.34 20.77
C SER A 391 9.89 -5.87 19.51
N ASP A 392 10.17 -7.16 19.45
CA ASP A 392 10.81 -7.78 18.28
C ASP A 392 9.91 -7.79 17.04
N PHE A 393 8.61 -8.11 17.18
CA PHE A 393 7.66 -7.98 16.08
C PHE A 393 7.56 -6.54 15.59
N TYR A 394 7.40 -5.58 16.50
CA TYR A 394 7.33 -4.16 16.18
C TYR A 394 8.60 -3.73 15.46
N ASN A 395 9.80 -4.01 15.98
CA ASN A 395 11.05 -3.67 15.30
C ASN A 395 11.16 -4.30 13.90
N HIS A 396 10.66 -5.53 13.70
CA HIS A 396 10.69 -6.24 12.43
C HIS A 396 9.63 -5.77 11.40
N PHE A 397 8.47 -5.29 11.86
CA PHE A 397 7.37 -4.80 11.03
C PHE A 397 7.47 -3.28 10.76
N ASP A 398 7.70 -2.50 11.82
CA ASP A 398 7.62 -1.04 11.92
C ASP A 398 8.80 -0.31 11.25
N SER A 399 10.02 -0.87 11.27
CA SER A 399 11.21 -0.08 10.83
C SER A 399 11.60 -0.18 9.36
N GLU A 400 11.12 -1.19 8.62
CA GLU A 400 11.55 -1.37 7.22
C GLU A 400 10.40 -1.78 6.30
N ARG A 401 9.52 -2.69 6.72
CA ARG A 401 8.47 -3.24 5.83
C ARG A 401 7.33 -2.26 5.58
N GLN A 402 6.82 -1.64 6.64
CA GLN A 402 5.80 -0.60 6.55
C GLN A 402 6.31 0.61 5.76
N GLU A 403 7.51 1.08 6.05
CA GLU A 403 8.11 2.23 5.36
C GLU A 403 8.24 1.97 3.85
N HIS A 404 8.80 0.84 3.44
CA HIS A 404 8.93 0.51 2.01
C HIS A 404 7.58 0.32 1.32
N THR A 405 6.62 -0.32 1.99
CA THR A 405 5.25 -0.48 1.48
C THR A 405 4.64 0.87 1.09
N LEU A 406 4.79 1.85 1.98
CA LEU A 406 4.22 3.18 1.83
C LEU A 406 5.03 4.03 0.82
N LEU A 407 6.36 3.96 0.87
CA LEU A 407 7.25 4.68 -0.04
C LEU A 407 6.97 4.37 -1.52
N GLY A 408 6.49 3.16 -1.84
CA GLY A 408 6.08 2.80 -3.20
C GLY A 408 5.04 3.73 -3.81
N GLN A 409 4.11 4.28 -3.01
CA GLN A 409 3.11 5.24 -3.49
C GLN A 409 3.74 6.57 -3.91
N ALA A 410 4.72 7.07 -3.16
CA ALA A 410 5.46 8.28 -3.53
C ALA A 410 6.32 8.06 -4.79
N VAL A 411 6.94 6.88 -4.94
CA VAL A 411 7.71 6.54 -6.13
C VAL A 411 6.82 6.48 -7.38
N ILE A 412 5.66 5.81 -7.30
CA ILE A 412 4.68 5.77 -8.39
C ILE A 412 4.22 7.19 -8.76
N LEU A 413 3.80 7.99 -7.77
CA LEU A 413 3.32 9.34 -8.01
C LEU A 413 4.41 10.24 -8.62
N ALA A 414 5.65 10.13 -8.15
CA ALA A 414 6.78 10.88 -8.68
C ALA A 414 7.14 10.49 -10.13
N ASP A 415 7.02 9.20 -10.48
CA ASP A 415 7.17 8.71 -11.85
C ASP A 415 6.09 9.29 -12.77
N GLN A 416 4.81 9.13 -12.40
CA GLN A 416 3.65 9.60 -13.18
C GLN A 416 3.68 11.11 -13.42
N LEU A 417 4.10 11.87 -12.41
CA LEU A 417 4.26 13.32 -12.51
C LEU A 417 5.52 13.72 -13.30
N GLY A 418 6.47 12.82 -13.54
CA GLY A 418 7.75 13.13 -14.19
C GLY A 418 8.73 13.89 -13.29
N ILE A 419 8.57 13.78 -11.96
CA ILE A 419 9.42 14.44 -10.96
C ILE A 419 10.87 13.95 -11.04
N PHE A 420 11.09 12.64 -11.23
CA PHE A 420 12.46 12.11 -11.36
C PHE A 420 13.18 12.65 -12.59
N LYS A 421 12.48 12.77 -13.72
CA LYS A 421 13.03 13.37 -14.95
C LYS A 421 13.38 14.84 -14.74
N ALA A 422 12.49 15.62 -14.12
CA ALA A 422 12.76 17.02 -13.83
C ALA A 422 13.92 17.19 -12.85
N LEU A 423 14.01 16.36 -11.80
CA LEU A 423 15.16 16.32 -10.89
C LEU A 423 16.45 16.02 -11.65
N ALA A 424 16.47 14.99 -12.49
CA ALA A 424 17.66 14.62 -13.26
C ALA A 424 18.12 15.77 -14.18
N GLU A 425 17.20 16.45 -14.84
CA GLU A 425 17.50 17.61 -15.69
C GLU A 425 17.94 18.85 -14.90
N CYS A 426 17.47 19.02 -13.67
CA CYS A 426 17.80 20.16 -12.82
C CYS A 426 19.07 19.95 -11.97
N THR A 427 19.49 18.70 -11.71
CA THR A 427 20.41 18.37 -10.58
C THR A 427 21.58 17.43 -10.92
N ILE A 428 22.15 17.55 -12.11
CA ILE A 428 23.32 16.75 -12.54
C ILE A 428 24.54 17.04 -11.63
N ASP A 429 25.26 15.99 -11.22
CA ASP A 429 26.47 16.00 -10.38
C ASP A 429 26.32 16.65 -8.98
N LYS A 430 25.24 16.30 -8.27
CA LYS A 430 24.92 16.82 -6.91
C LYS A 430 24.73 18.34 -6.84
N LYS A 431 24.38 19.00 -7.94
CA LYS A 431 23.92 20.39 -7.90
C LYS A 431 22.48 20.42 -7.38
N PRO A 432 22.21 20.93 -6.18
CA PRO A 432 20.89 20.82 -5.60
C PRO A 432 19.96 21.91 -6.14
N ALA A 433 18.68 21.61 -6.29
CA ALA A 433 17.65 22.53 -6.76
C ALA A 433 16.55 22.68 -5.71
N THR A 434 15.97 23.88 -5.59
CA THR A 434 14.83 24.08 -4.68
C THR A 434 13.57 23.41 -5.24
N SER A 435 12.61 23.14 -4.36
CA SER A 435 11.30 22.60 -4.77
C SER A 435 10.57 23.52 -5.76
N GLU A 436 10.77 24.85 -5.69
CA GLU A 436 10.18 25.81 -6.66
C GLU A 436 10.74 25.61 -8.07
N VAL A 437 12.05 25.38 -8.20
CA VAL A 437 12.70 25.15 -9.49
C VAL A 437 12.16 23.87 -10.12
N ILE A 438 12.08 22.79 -9.34
CA ILE A 438 11.56 21.49 -9.78
C ILE A 438 10.07 21.60 -10.15
N ALA A 439 9.26 22.25 -9.32
CA ALA A 439 7.85 22.46 -9.59
C ALA A 439 7.61 23.30 -10.86
N LYS A 440 8.42 24.34 -11.08
CA LYS A 440 8.36 25.15 -12.30
C LYS A 440 8.69 24.32 -13.53
N LYS A 441 9.69 23.42 -13.45
CA LYS A 441 10.12 22.54 -14.53
C LYS A 441 9.01 21.56 -14.93
N CYS A 442 8.29 20.99 -13.96
CA CYS A 442 7.19 20.06 -14.24
C CYS A 442 5.85 20.74 -14.54
N GLY A 443 5.70 22.04 -14.28
CA GLY A 443 4.42 22.73 -14.41
C GLY A 443 3.43 22.46 -13.26
N TYR A 444 3.94 22.20 -12.05
CA TYR A 444 3.13 21.87 -10.87
C TYR A 444 3.14 22.94 -9.78
N LYS A 445 2.19 22.81 -8.85
CA LYS A 445 2.09 23.61 -7.63
C LYS A 445 3.26 23.30 -6.70
N HIS A 446 4.01 24.35 -6.35
CA HIS A 446 5.22 24.23 -5.54
C HIS A 446 5.02 23.49 -4.21
N ARG A 447 3.97 23.84 -3.45
CA ARG A 447 3.72 23.29 -2.10
C ARG A 447 3.56 21.76 -2.12
N TYR A 448 2.88 21.23 -3.13
CA TYR A 448 2.69 19.78 -3.32
C TYR A 448 3.99 19.08 -3.73
N VAL A 449 4.74 19.68 -4.65
CA VAL A 449 6.06 19.16 -5.05
C VAL A 449 7.01 19.12 -3.86
N ARG A 450 7.01 20.14 -2.99
CA ARG A 450 7.83 20.15 -1.78
C ARG A 450 7.48 19.00 -0.82
N GLU A 451 6.19 18.70 -0.64
CA GLU A 451 5.74 17.60 0.24
C GLU A 451 6.17 16.23 -0.32
N LEU A 452 6.03 16.03 -1.63
CA LEU A 452 6.46 14.80 -2.29
C LEU A 452 7.99 14.63 -2.25
N LEU A 453 8.75 15.71 -2.47
CA LEU A 453 10.22 15.69 -2.35
C LEU A 453 10.66 15.40 -0.91
N ALA A 454 9.95 15.92 0.10
CA ALA A 454 10.19 15.59 1.50
C ALA A 454 10.03 14.09 1.75
N CYS A 455 8.94 13.50 1.26
CA CYS A 455 8.69 12.06 1.34
C CYS A 455 9.83 11.25 0.70
N LEU A 456 10.21 11.58 -0.55
CA LEU A 456 11.27 10.88 -1.28
C LEU A 456 12.66 11.04 -0.62
N ALA A 457 12.95 12.19 -0.03
CA ALA A 457 14.22 12.47 0.65
C ALA A 457 14.29 11.76 2.01
N CYS A 458 13.20 11.74 2.78
CA CYS A 458 13.11 10.96 4.01
C CYS A 458 13.18 9.45 3.75
N GLY A 459 12.67 8.99 2.60
CA GLY A 459 12.74 7.60 2.14
C GLY A 459 14.02 7.18 1.41
N ASP A 460 15.06 8.01 1.39
CA ASP A 460 16.36 7.73 0.75
C ASP A 460 16.32 7.44 -0.77
N ILE A 461 15.28 7.91 -1.48
CA ILE A 461 15.20 7.81 -2.95
C ILE A 461 15.99 8.94 -3.62
N ILE A 462 15.87 10.13 -3.04
CA ILE A 462 16.59 11.34 -3.44
C ILE A 462 17.34 11.92 -2.24
N GLU A 463 18.20 12.88 -2.50
CA GLU A 463 19.02 13.52 -1.49
C GLU A 463 18.53 14.95 -1.21
N MET A 464 18.87 15.46 -0.03
CA MET A 464 18.63 16.85 0.36
C MET A 464 19.82 17.43 1.12
N ASN A 465 19.93 18.76 1.13
CA ASN A 465 20.99 19.43 1.87
C ASN A 465 20.68 19.52 3.37
N SER A 466 21.63 20.01 4.15
CA SER A 466 21.50 20.14 5.61
C SER A 466 20.50 21.21 6.07
N THR A 467 20.04 22.09 5.18
CA THR A 467 18.97 23.05 5.48
C THR A 467 17.59 22.53 5.09
N GLY A 468 17.50 21.43 4.33
CA GLY A 468 16.24 20.82 3.88
C GLY A 468 15.47 21.64 2.85
N ASP A 469 16.13 22.56 2.13
CA ASP A 469 15.49 23.46 1.15
C ASP A 469 15.84 23.15 -0.32
N THR A 470 16.85 22.31 -0.55
CA THR A 470 17.27 21.90 -1.90
C THR A 470 17.50 20.40 -1.97
N PHE A 471 17.20 19.84 -3.15
CA PHE A 471 17.15 18.42 -3.42
C PHE A 471 17.99 18.07 -4.65
N TRP A 472 18.51 16.85 -4.72
CA TRP A 472 19.12 16.31 -5.93
C TRP A 472 18.90 14.80 -6.05
N ILE A 473 19.05 14.30 -7.26
CA ILE A 473 19.08 12.87 -7.54
C ILE A 473 20.50 12.45 -7.94
N THR A 474 20.98 11.32 -7.43
CA THR A 474 22.29 10.80 -7.85
C THR A 474 22.23 10.33 -9.30
N LYS A 475 23.34 10.41 -10.03
CA LYS A 475 23.39 9.93 -11.43
C LYS A 475 22.89 8.50 -11.59
N ASN A 476 23.33 7.60 -10.70
CA ASN A 476 22.89 6.20 -10.71
C ASN A 476 21.37 6.04 -10.51
N ASN A 477 20.77 6.82 -9.60
CA ASN A 477 19.32 6.76 -9.36
C ASN A 477 18.56 7.41 -10.52
N ALA A 478 19.08 8.50 -11.08
CA ALA A 478 18.49 9.17 -12.25
C ALA A 478 18.49 8.23 -13.47
N ASP A 479 19.62 7.60 -13.78
CA ASP A 479 19.74 6.65 -14.87
C ASP A 479 18.71 5.51 -14.70
N PHE A 480 18.52 5.00 -13.48
CA PHE A 480 17.55 3.92 -13.22
C PHE A 480 16.08 4.37 -13.25
N LEU A 481 15.75 5.52 -12.66
CA LEU A 481 14.37 6.01 -12.50
C LEU A 481 13.85 6.79 -13.71
N THR A 482 14.70 7.05 -14.71
CA THR A 482 14.32 7.83 -15.90
C THR A 482 14.60 7.09 -17.23
N THR A 483 15.12 5.85 -17.18
CA THR A 483 15.26 5.02 -18.38
C THR A 483 13.93 4.79 -19.08
N THR A 484 13.96 4.71 -20.40
CA THR A 484 12.81 4.33 -21.22
C THR A 484 13.18 3.11 -22.07
N PRO A 485 12.51 1.96 -21.90
CA PRO A 485 11.42 1.70 -20.94
C PRO A 485 11.88 1.71 -19.47
N LEU A 486 10.93 1.89 -18.55
CA LEU A 486 11.21 1.83 -17.11
C LEU A 486 11.59 0.41 -16.69
N PRO A 487 12.43 0.24 -15.65
CA PRO A 487 12.77 -1.07 -15.13
C PRO A 487 11.54 -1.88 -14.72
N HIS A 488 11.60 -3.20 -14.95
CA HIS A 488 10.52 -4.15 -14.67
C HIS A 488 9.93 -3.99 -13.25
N SER A 489 10.77 -3.77 -12.23
CA SER A 489 10.32 -3.58 -10.85
C SER A 489 9.43 -2.35 -10.64
N LEU A 490 9.65 -1.25 -11.39
CA LEU A 490 8.81 -0.05 -11.32
C LEU A 490 7.48 -0.24 -12.05
N GLU A 491 7.49 -0.94 -13.19
CA GLU A 491 6.25 -1.21 -13.92
C GLU A 491 5.35 -2.13 -13.13
N ILE A 492 5.84 -3.24 -12.56
CA ILE A 492 4.98 -4.11 -11.74
C ILE A 492 4.51 -3.39 -10.45
N LEU A 493 5.30 -2.47 -9.90
CA LEU A 493 4.86 -1.68 -8.74
C LEU A 493 3.54 -0.93 -9.01
N LYS A 494 3.27 -0.52 -10.25
CA LYS A 494 2.01 0.13 -10.65
C LYS A 494 0.80 -0.80 -10.51
N MET A 495 0.96 -2.11 -10.36
CA MET A 495 -0.16 -3.02 -10.03
C MET A 495 -0.83 -2.68 -8.70
N ILE A 496 -0.15 -1.96 -7.79
CA ILE A 496 -0.74 -1.49 -6.54
C ILE A 496 -1.97 -0.58 -6.79
N THR A 497 -1.99 0.13 -7.93
CA THR A 497 -3.12 0.97 -8.35
C THR A 497 -4.42 0.18 -8.57
N GLN A 498 -4.35 -1.15 -8.67
CA GLN A 498 -5.51 -2.02 -8.83
C GLN A 498 -6.25 -2.28 -7.53
N PHE A 499 -5.55 -2.25 -6.40
CA PHE A 499 -6.09 -2.66 -5.10
C PHE A 499 -7.40 -1.97 -4.67
N PRO A 500 -7.64 -0.67 -4.96
CA PRO A 500 -8.92 -0.04 -4.66
C PRO A 500 -10.11 -0.72 -5.35
N TYR A 501 -9.90 -1.30 -6.54
CA TYR A 501 -10.94 -1.90 -7.35
C TYR A 501 -11.23 -3.36 -6.99
N ILE A 502 -10.21 -4.11 -6.59
CA ILE A 502 -10.29 -5.57 -6.44
C ILE A 502 -10.32 -6.06 -5.00
N TYR A 503 -9.89 -5.27 -4.02
CA TYR A 503 -9.69 -5.79 -2.66
C TYR A 503 -10.98 -6.30 -2.01
N GLU A 504 -12.10 -5.56 -2.14
CA GLU A 504 -13.39 -6.03 -1.61
C GLU A 504 -13.95 -7.21 -2.42
N ASP A 505 -13.68 -7.27 -3.72
CA ASP A 505 -14.06 -8.41 -4.55
C ASP A 505 -13.28 -9.65 -4.12
N LEU A 506 -11.98 -9.51 -3.84
CA LEU A 506 -11.13 -10.57 -3.32
C LEU A 506 -11.59 -11.04 -1.92
N ARG A 507 -11.94 -10.12 -1.01
CA ARG A 507 -12.51 -10.48 0.30
C ARG A 507 -13.78 -11.33 0.17
N LYS A 508 -14.64 -11.01 -0.81
CA LYS A 508 -15.84 -11.81 -1.10
C LYS A 508 -15.46 -13.16 -1.69
N VAL A 509 -14.51 -13.21 -2.63
CA VAL A 509 -14.04 -14.46 -3.24
C VAL A 509 -13.54 -15.46 -2.19
N PHE A 510 -12.87 -15.00 -1.13
CA PHE A 510 -12.42 -15.85 -0.03
C PHE A 510 -13.55 -16.55 0.73
N GLN A 511 -14.75 -15.97 0.79
CA GLN A 511 -15.89 -16.55 1.51
C GLN A 511 -16.40 -17.80 0.79
N ASP A 512 -16.87 -18.82 1.53
CA ASP A 512 -17.38 -20.07 0.94
C ASP A 512 -18.51 -19.84 -0.06
N GLU A 513 -19.49 -19.00 0.30
CA GLU A 513 -20.62 -18.61 -0.56
C GLU A 513 -20.28 -17.50 -1.57
N GLY A 514 -19.05 -17.00 -1.55
CA GLY A 514 -18.60 -15.93 -2.42
C GLY A 514 -18.38 -16.36 -3.88
N PRO A 515 -18.12 -15.42 -4.79
CA PRO A 515 -17.75 -15.74 -6.17
C PRO A 515 -16.49 -16.61 -6.24
N ARG A 516 -16.33 -17.37 -7.32
CA ARG A 516 -15.18 -18.28 -7.49
C ARG A 516 -13.88 -17.56 -7.85
N GLY A 517 -13.99 -16.39 -8.48
CA GLY A 517 -12.86 -15.60 -8.95
C GLY A 517 -13.27 -14.17 -9.24
N ILE A 518 -12.36 -13.42 -9.87
CA ILE A 518 -12.60 -12.03 -10.28
C ILE A 518 -12.49 -11.99 -11.81
N SER A 519 -13.47 -11.38 -12.47
CA SER A 519 -13.43 -11.18 -13.92
C SER A 519 -12.25 -10.30 -14.30
N TYR A 520 -11.53 -10.67 -15.36
CA TYR A 520 -10.43 -9.87 -15.91
C TYR A 520 -10.82 -8.41 -16.17
N LYS A 521 -12.05 -8.14 -16.62
CA LYS A 521 -12.57 -6.79 -16.89
C LYS A 521 -12.61 -5.87 -15.66
N ARG A 522 -12.44 -6.43 -14.45
CA ARG A 522 -12.42 -5.66 -13.21
C ARG A 522 -11.08 -4.93 -12.99
N TYR A 523 -10.00 -5.42 -13.58
CA TYR A 523 -8.65 -4.87 -13.47
C TYR A 523 -8.48 -3.73 -14.49
N LYS A 524 -8.40 -2.48 -14.02
CA LYS A 524 -8.33 -1.29 -14.87
C LYS A 524 -6.89 -0.95 -15.22
N ASN A 525 -6.56 -0.67 -16.48
CA ASN A 525 -5.19 -0.31 -16.90
C ASN A 525 -4.13 -1.37 -16.56
N TYR A 526 -4.55 -2.63 -16.35
CA TYR A 526 -3.63 -3.73 -16.02
C TYR A 526 -2.86 -4.22 -17.24
N HIS A 527 -3.53 -4.38 -18.40
CA HIS A 527 -2.89 -4.80 -19.65
C HIS A 527 -1.72 -3.91 -20.10
N PRO A 528 -1.84 -2.56 -20.13
CA PRO A 528 -0.71 -1.70 -20.44
C PRO A 528 0.49 -1.90 -19.49
N CYS A 529 0.20 -2.12 -18.21
CA CYS A 529 1.22 -2.38 -17.19
C CYS A 529 1.97 -3.69 -17.47
N THR A 530 1.26 -4.82 -17.60
CA THR A 530 1.92 -6.12 -17.84
C THR A 530 2.53 -6.25 -19.24
N GLY A 531 1.88 -5.68 -20.27
CA GLY A 531 2.42 -5.61 -21.62
C GLY A 531 3.77 -4.88 -21.66
N SER A 532 3.88 -3.74 -20.96
CA SER A 532 5.14 -3.00 -20.82
C SER A 532 6.21 -3.79 -20.05
N CYS A 533 5.81 -4.52 -18.99
CA CYS A 533 6.71 -5.37 -18.21
C CYS A 533 7.35 -6.46 -19.08
N ILE A 534 6.53 -7.16 -19.87
CA ILE A 534 6.98 -8.24 -20.73
C ILE A 534 7.75 -7.67 -21.92
N ASP A 535 7.29 -6.58 -22.55
CA ASP A 535 8.06 -5.92 -23.62
C ASP A 535 9.46 -5.55 -23.12
N ASN A 536 9.60 -4.95 -21.93
CA ASN A 536 10.91 -4.59 -21.41
C ASN A 536 11.82 -5.81 -21.12
N SER A 537 11.27 -6.88 -20.54
CA SER A 537 12.05 -8.10 -20.27
C SER A 537 12.60 -8.74 -21.56
N TYR A 538 11.83 -8.69 -22.64
CA TYR A 538 12.14 -9.38 -23.90
C TYR A 538 12.72 -8.48 -24.99
N LYS A 539 12.65 -7.16 -24.85
CA LYS A 539 13.19 -6.20 -25.83
C LYS A 539 14.67 -6.45 -26.08
N ASN A 540 15.02 -6.70 -27.33
CA ASN A 540 16.37 -7.08 -27.78
C ASN A 540 16.88 -8.42 -27.23
N ARG A 541 16.10 -9.17 -26.44
CA ARG A 541 16.46 -10.49 -25.88
C ARG A 541 15.64 -11.63 -26.50
N LEU A 542 14.46 -11.32 -27.03
CA LEU A 542 13.60 -12.28 -27.70
C LEU A 542 14.37 -12.97 -28.83
N THR A 543 14.92 -12.18 -29.76
CA THR A 543 15.68 -12.69 -30.90
C THR A 543 17.07 -13.17 -30.54
N SER A 544 17.81 -12.41 -29.71
CA SER A 544 19.21 -12.71 -29.40
C SER A 544 19.41 -13.83 -28.38
N THR A 545 18.37 -14.20 -27.64
CA THR A 545 18.52 -15.11 -26.50
C THR A 545 17.40 -16.14 -26.42
N LEU A 546 16.11 -15.74 -26.37
CA LEU A 546 15.02 -16.73 -26.26
C LEU A 546 14.98 -17.68 -27.47
N LEU A 547 15.10 -17.16 -28.70
CA LEU A 547 15.07 -17.98 -29.91
C LEU A 547 16.23 -19.00 -29.99
N PRO A 548 17.49 -18.64 -29.69
CA PRO A 548 18.56 -19.63 -29.54
C PRO A 548 18.24 -20.72 -28.53
N PHE A 549 17.70 -20.35 -27.35
CA PHE A 549 17.36 -21.32 -26.30
C PHE A 549 16.24 -22.27 -26.72
N ALA A 550 15.22 -21.76 -27.40
CA ALA A 550 14.12 -22.54 -27.97
C ALA A 550 14.53 -23.34 -29.23
N GLY A 551 15.75 -23.15 -29.73
CA GLY A 551 16.24 -23.79 -30.96
C GLY A 551 15.53 -23.35 -32.23
N MET A 552 14.82 -22.21 -32.23
CA MET A 552 13.98 -21.76 -33.34
C MET A 552 14.62 -20.71 -34.24
N GLU A 553 15.75 -20.12 -33.83
CA GLU A 553 16.40 -19.03 -34.55
C GLU A 553 16.78 -19.43 -36.00
N GLU A 554 17.45 -20.57 -36.18
CA GLU A 554 17.88 -21.02 -37.51
C GLU A 554 16.70 -21.44 -38.39
N HIS A 555 15.67 -22.07 -37.81
CA HIS A 555 14.43 -22.40 -38.53
C HIS A 555 13.72 -21.14 -39.03
N LEU A 556 13.58 -20.13 -38.17
CA LEU A 556 12.97 -18.84 -38.52
C LEU A 556 13.75 -18.08 -39.61
N LYS A 557 15.07 -18.22 -39.66
CA LYS A 557 15.93 -17.58 -40.68
C LYS A 557 15.91 -18.29 -42.04
N ARG A 558 15.76 -19.62 -42.06
CA ARG A 558 15.99 -20.45 -43.26
C ARG A 558 14.74 -21.07 -43.85
N GLU A 559 13.69 -21.24 -43.06
CA GLU A 559 12.48 -21.97 -43.43
C GLU A 559 11.24 -21.06 -43.41
N THR A 560 10.22 -21.45 -44.16
CA THR A 560 8.88 -20.84 -44.05
C THR A 560 8.11 -21.56 -42.95
N ILE A 561 8.17 -21.02 -41.73
CA ILE A 561 7.44 -21.59 -40.60
C ILE A 561 6.15 -20.80 -40.29
N LYS A 562 5.14 -21.50 -39.80
CA LYS A 562 3.90 -20.91 -39.29
C LYS A 562 3.93 -20.91 -37.77
N VAL A 563 3.86 -19.73 -37.17
CA VAL A 563 3.95 -19.52 -35.73
C VAL A 563 2.61 -19.03 -35.18
N LEU A 564 2.17 -19.62 -34.07
CA LEU A 564 1.02 -19.14 -33.30
C LEU A 564 1.51 -18.60 -31.96
N THR A 565 1.17 -17.36 -31.63
CA THR A 565 1.35 -16.80 -30.29
C THR A 565 0.01 -16.76 -29.58
N VAL A 566 -0.07 -17.38 -28.40
CA VAL A 566 -1.30 -17.50 -27.61
C VAL A 566 -1.24 -16.56 -26.41
N GLN A 567 -2.34 -15.83 -26.16
CA GLN A 567 -2.39 -14.67 -25.28
C GLN A 567 -1.32 -13.63 -25.69
N CYS A 568 -1.41 -13.18 -26.94
CA CYS A 568 -0.40 -12.30 -27.52
C CYS A 568 -0.42 -10.86 -27.00
N GLY A 569 -1.40 -10.49 -26.16
CA GLY A 569 -1.60 -9.15 -25.66
C GLY A 569 -1.70 -8.11 -26.78
N ASP A 570 -1.00 -7.00 -26.61
CA ASP A 570 -0.89 -5.90 -27.58
C ASP A 570 0.06 -6.19 -28.77
N GLY A 571 0.53 -7.45 -28.86
CA GLY A 571 1.24 -7.99 -29.99
C GLY A 571 2.73 -7.64 -30.06
N HIS A 572 3.32 -6.98 -29.05
CA HIS A 572 4.72 -6.51 -29.10
C HIS A 572 5.72 -7.59 -29.53
N GLN A 573 5.72 -8.76 -28.88
CA GLN A 573 6.67 -9.85 -29.16
C GLN A 573 6.37 -10.51 -30.52
N THR A 574 5.08 -10.65 -30.87
CA THR A 574 4.67 -11.22 -32.16
C THR A 574 5.10 -10.32 -33.31
N ILE A 575 5.01 -9.00 -33.13
CA ILE A 575 5.47 -7.99 -34.08
C ILE A 575 6.99 -7.99 -34.19
N GLU A 576 7.72 -8.11 -33.08
CA GLU A 576 9.17 -8.23 -33.10
C GLU A 576 9.63 -9.44 -33.91
N LEU A 577 8.99 -10.61 -33.73
CA LEU A 577 9.26 -11.79 -34.56
C LEU A 577 8.93 -11.53 -36.04
N ALA A 578 7.74 -11.00 -36.34
CA ALA A 578 7.32 -10.73 -37.71
C ALA A 578 8.24 -9.72 -38.45
N LYS A 579 8.78 -8.73 -37.73
CA LYS A 579 9.76 -7.76 -38.25
C LYS A 579 11.11 -8.39 -38.59
N ASN A 580 11.54 -9.40 -37.85
CA ASN A 580 12.87 -9.99 -38.02
C ASN A 580 12.86 -11.21 -38.97
N PHE A 581 11.70 -11.86 -39.18
CA PHE A 581 11.60 -13.12 -39.92
C PHE A 581 10.51 -13.09 -41.01
N HIS A 582 10.80 -12.41 -42.12
CA HIS A 582 9.84 -12.18 -43.21
C HIS A 582 9.43 -13.42 -44.00
N LEU A 583 10.21 -14.50 -43.95
CA LEU A 583 9.84 -15.78 -44.60
C LEU A 583 8.72 -16.51 -43.86
N SER A 584 8.52 -16.19 -42.58
CA SER A 584 7.58 -16.88 -41.69
C SER A 584 6.25 -16.15 -41.58
N GLN A 585 5.20 -16.87 -41.21
CA GLN A 585 3.84 -16.35 -41.03
C GLN A 585 3.43 -16.47 -39.56
N PHE A 586 2.91 -15.39 -39.00
CA PHE A 586 2.58 -15.28 -37.59
C PHE A 586 1.07 -15.08 -37.39
N VAL A 587 0.50 -15.74 -36.39
CA VAL A 587 -0.87 -15.49 -35.93
C VAL A 587 -0.81 -15.26 -34.43
N GLY A 588 -1.29 -14.11 -33.97
CA GLY A 588 -1.47 -13.83 -32.55
C GLY A 588 -2.94 -13.93 -32.16
N VAL A 589 -3.22 -14.66 -31.08
CA VAL A 589 -4.57 -14.75 -30.51
C VAL A 589 -4.59 -14.24 -29.07
N ASP A 590 -5.59 -13.46 -28.73
CA ASP A 590 -5.84 -12.99 -27.36
C ASP A 590 -7.35 -12.83 -27.11
N THR A 591 -7.77 -12.86 -25.87
CA THR A 591 -9.18 -12.72 -25.47
C THR A 591 -9.58 -11.28 -25.22
N ASP A 592 -8.61 -10.38 -25.01
CA ASP A 592 -8.89 -8.96 -24.87
C ASP A 592 -8.95 -8.27 -26.23
N GLY A 593 -10.17 -7.93 -26.66
CA GLY A 593 -10.39 -7.16 -27.88
C GLY A 593 -9.65 -5.81 -27.91
N GLN A 594 -9.43 -5.15 -26.75
CA GLN A 594 -8.67 -3.89 -26.73
C GLN A 594 -7.19 -4.11 -27.06
N ALA A 595 -6.56 -5.11 -26.44
CA ALA A 595 -5.19 -5.50 -26.75
C ALA A 595 -5.03 -5.88 -28.24
N ILE A 596 -5.99 -6.62 -28.80
CA ILE A 596 -5.99 -6.98 -30.23
C ILE A 596 -6.09 -5.76 -31.15
N GLU A 597 -6.89 -4.75 -30.82
CA GLU A 597 -6.95 -3.51 -31.61
C GLU A 597 -5.63 -2.72 -31.54
N ILE A 598 -4.93 -2.72 -30.40
CA ILE A 598 -3.58 -2.17 -30.27
C ILE A 598 -2.59 -2.97 -31.13
N ALA A 599 -2.66 -4.30 -31.10
CA ALA A 599 -1.81 -5.18 -31.91
C ALA A 599 -1.98 -4.94 -33.42
N LYS A 600 -3.22 -4.80 -33.89
CA LYS A 600 -3.54 -4.43 -35.29
C LYS A 600 -3.03 -3.03 -35.64
N THR A 601 -3.10 -2.09 -34.71
CA THR A 601 -2.55 -0.74 -34.89
C THR A 601 -1.03 -0.79 -35.03
N ASN A 602 -0.35 -1.54 -34.18
CA ASN A 602 1.09 -1.75 -34.25
C ASN A 602 1.50 -2.50 -35.54
N GLN A 603 0.72 -3.49 -35.98
CA GLN A 603 0.91 -4.16 -37.26
C GLN A 603 0.91 -3.16 -38.43
N LYS A 604 -0.10 -2.29 -38.49
CA LYS A 604 -0.22 -1.24 -39.52
C LYS A 604 0.94 -0.26 -39.44
N LYS A 605 1.31 0.17 -38.24
CA LYS A 605 2.44 1.09 -37.99
C LYS A 605 3.75 0.60 -38.59
N TYR A 606 4.00 -0.72 -38.57
CA TYR A 606 5.22 -1.33 -39.12
C TYR A 606 5.03 -1.92 -40.53
N ASN A 607 3.88 -1.72 -41.18
CA ASN A 607 3.56 -2.25 -42.52
C ASN A 607 3.78 -3.77 -42.67
N LEU A 608 3.39 -4.55 -41.65
CA LEU A 608 3.63 -6.00 -41.63
C LEU A 608 2.46 -6.76 -42.27
N THR A 609 2.77 -7.54 -43.30
CA THR A 609 1.81 -8.39 -44.03
C THR A 609 1.90 -9.86 -43.64
N ASN A 610 2.93 -10.25 -42.89
CA ASN A 610 3.20 -11.63 -42.47
C ASN A 610 2.71 -11.95 -41.05
N VAL A 611 1.84 -11.11 -40.47
CA VAL A 611 1.24 -11.31 -39.14
C VAL A 611 -0.25 -11.01 -39.17
N GLU A 612 -1.05 -11.78 -38.43
CA GLU A 612 -2.48 -11.56 -38.24
C GLU A 612 -2.82 -11.63 -36.74
N PHE A 613 -3.73 -10.76 -36.26
CA PHE A 613 -4.18 -10.73 -34.87
C PHE A 613 -5.69 -10.98 -34.77
N LEU A 614 -6.09 -11.93 -33.91
CA LEU A 614 -7.46 -12.39 -33.77
C LEU A 614 -7.91 -12.42 -32.31
N GLU A 615 -9.11 -11.91 -32.04
CA GLU A 615 -9.75 -12.03 -30.73
C GLU A 615 -10.33 -13.45 -30.56
N MET A 616 -9.73 -14.25 -29.68
CA MET A 616 -10.04 -15.67 -29.55
C MET A 616 -9.47 -16.26 -28.25
N TYR A 617 -10.26 -17.11 -27.56
CA TYR A 617 -9.77 -17.93 -26.44
C TYR A 617 -9.03 -19.17 -26.94
N ALA A 618 -7.98 -19.60 -26.26
CA ALA A 618 -7.11 -20.68 -26.74
C ALA A 618 -7.82 -22.05 -26.87
N SER A 619 -8.85 -22.33 -26.07
CA SER A 619 -9.69 -23.53 -26.24
C SER A 619 -10.50 -23.51 -27.54
N ASP A 620 -10.76 -22.31 -28.08
CA ASP A 620 -11.68 -22.08 -29.19
C ASP A 620 -10.97 -21.99 -30.55
N LEU A 621 -9.66 -22.31 -30.58
CA LEU A 621 -8.87 -22.38 -31.81
C LEU A 621 -9.65 -23.19 -32.88
N PRO A 622 -9.76 -22.72 -34.13
CA PRO A 622 -10.62 -23.37 -35.13
C PRO A 622 -10.25 -24.82 -35.40
N SER A 623 -11.24 -25.70 -35.56
CA SER A 623 -11.05 -27.11 -35.90
C SER A 623 -10.22 -27.29 -37.19
N GLY A 624 -10.45 -26.42 -38.17
CA GLY A 624 -9.71 -26.38 -39.45
C GLY A 624 -8.23 -25.99 -39.34
N TRP A 625 -7.73 -25.59 -38.17
CA TRP A 625 -6.30 -25.31 -37.95
C TRP A 625 -5.50 -26.54 -37.53
N ALA A 626 -6.08 -27.75 -37.55
CA ALA A 626 -5.37 -28.97 -37.18
C ALA A 626 -4.06 -29.15 -37.98
N ASN A 627 -2.95 -29.40 -37.29
CA ASN A 627 -1.60 -29.55 -37.88
C ASN A 627 -1.17 -28.37 -38.79
N ARG A 628 -1.52 -27.13 -38.42
CA ARG A 628 -1.22 -25.92 -39.18
C ARG A 628 0.11 -25.27 -38.79
N PHE A 629 0.48 -25.27 -37.51
CA PHE A 629 1.59 -24.47 -36.98
C PHE A 629 2.83 -25.33 -36.69
N ASP A 630 3.99 -24.84 -37.07
CA ASP A 630 5.29 -25.46 -36.77
C ASP A 630 5.71 -25.19 -35.33
N TRP A 631 5.37 -23.99 -34.84
CA TRP A 631 5.74 -23.52 -33.51
C TRP A 631 4.56 -22.79 -32.86
N VAL A 632 4.27 -23.11 -31.60
CA VAL A 632 3.32 -22.38 -30.76
C VAL A 632 4.07 -21.81 -29.57
N VAL A 633 3.84 -20.54 -29.25
CA VAL A 633 4.52 -19.81 -28.17
C VAL A 633 3.51 -19.22 -27.21
N MET A 634 3.79 -19.40 -25.92
CA MET A 634 3.09 -18.74 -24.82
C MET A 634 4.11 -18.08 -23.91
N LEU A 635 3.90 -16.81 -23.58
CA LEU A 635 4.72 -16.07 -22.62
C LEU A 635 3.82 -15.65 -21.46
N HIS A 636 4.14 -16.08 -20.24
CA HIS A 636 3.49 -15.68 -18.98
C HIS A 636 1.95 -15.76 -18.94
N SER A 637 1.37 -16.83 -19.49
CA SER A 637 -0.07 -16.89 -19.77
C SER A 637 -0.75 -18.22 -19.41
N CYS A 638 -0.01 -19.31 -19.28
CA CYS A 638 -0.60 -20.63 -19.06
C CYS A 638 -1.26 -20.73 -17.68
N HIS A 639 -0.63 -20.14 -16.66
CA HIS A 639 -1.12 -20.18 -15.28
C HIS A 639 -2.40 -19.37 -15.02
N ASP A 640 -2.77 -18.47 -15.94
CA ASP A 640 -3.98 -17.63 -15.86
C ASP A 640 -5.20 -18.29 -16.52
N PHE A 641 -5.01 -19.36 -17.29
CA PHE A 641 -6.13 -20.06 -17.91
C PHE A 641 -7.03 -20.71 -16.87
N THR A 642 -8.34 -20.62 -17.08
CA THR A 642 -9.34 -21.31 -16.27
C THR A 642 -9.27 -22.82 -16.48
N ARG A 643 -9.17 -23.24 -17.75
CA ARG A 643 -9.04 -24.64 -18.18
C ARG A 643 -7.79 -24.81 -19.07
N PRO A 644 -6.58 -24.76 -18.48
CA PRO A 644 -5.33 -24.85 -19.23
C PRO A 644 -5.22 -26.17 -19.99
N ASP A 645 -5.81 -27.25 -19.48
CA ASP A 645 -5.88 -28.55 -20.15
C ASP A 645 -6.64 -28.50 -21.49
N GLN A 646 -7.74 -27.76 -21.54
CA GLN A 646 -8.51 -27.56 -22.78
C GLN A 646 -7.73 -26.71 -23.78
N CYS A 647 -7.10 -25.63 -23.31
CA CYS A 647 -6.23 -24.77 -24.12
C CYS A 647 -5.06 -25.57 -24.71
N LEU A 648 -4.35 -26.34 -23.88
CA LEU A 648 -3.22 -27.17 -24.28
C LEU A 648 -3.64 -28.28 -25.25
N THR A 649 -4.83 -28.86 -25.07
CA THR A 649 -5.41 -29.84 -26.00
C THR A 649 -5.68 -29.22 -27.38
N ALA A 650 -6.26 -28.01 -27.40
CA ALA A 650 -6.49 -27.26 -28.63
C ALA A 650 -5.16 -26.87 -29.32
N ILE A 651 -4.16 -26.41 -28.54
CA ILE A 651 -2.82 -26.11 -29.02
C ILE A 651 -2.16 -27.35 -29.63
N ARG A 652 -2.20 -28.49 -28.94
CA ARG A 652 -1.66 -29.75 -29.46
C ARG A 652 -2.33 -30.14 -30.78
N ARG A 653 -3.64 -29.92 -30.91
CA ARG A 653 -4.38 -30.22 -32.15
C ARG A 653 -3.86 -29.36 -33.31
N VAL A 654 -3.68 -28.05 -33.11
CA VAL A 654 -3.24 -27.13 -34.19
C VAL A 654 -1.76 -27.23 -34.52
N LEU A 655 -0.93 -27.69 -33.58
CA LEU A 655 0.49 -27.94 -33.80
C LEU A 655 0.69 -29.09 -34.80
N LYS A 656 1.64 -28.94 -35.73
CA LYS A 656 2.09 -30.00 -36.63
C LYS A 656 2.70 -31.14 -35.83
N ARG A 657 2.74 -32.33 -36.44
CA ARG A 657 3.52 -33.44 -35.88
C ARG A 657 4.98 -33.04 -35.79
N ASP A 658 5.63 -33.37 -34.68
CA ASP A 658 6.98 -32.89 -34.32
C ASP A 658 7.09 -31.36 -34.15
N GLY A 659 5.99 -30.61 -34.25
CA GLY A 659 5.98 -29.18 -33.99
C GLY A 659 6.31 -28.89 -32.52
N LEU A 660 6.84 -27.70 -32.29
CA LEU A 660 7.33 -27.25 -30.99
C LEU A 660 6.27 -26.42 -30.27
N LEU A 661 6.05 -26.70 -28.99
CA LEU A 661 5.39 -25.80 -28.07
C LEU A 661 6.45 -25.25 -27.10
N THR A 662 6.50 -23.93 -27.02
CA THR A 662 7.32 -23.20 -26.06
C THR A 662 6.43 -22.42 -25.11
N ILE A 663 6.63 -22.62 -23.80
CA ILE A 663 5.93 -21.87 -22.76
C ILE A 663 7.01 -21.23 -21.87
N VAL A 664 6.95 -19.91 -21.68
CA VAL A 664 7.73 -19.24 -20.63
C VAL A 664 6.82 -18.89 -19.46
N GLU A 665 7.23 -19.28 -18.27
CA GLU A 665 6.46 -19.10 -17.04
C GLU A 665 7.35 -18.72 -15.87
N THR A 666 6.72 -18.31 -14.77
CA THR A 666 7.42 -18.07 -13.50
C THR A 666 8.09 -19.34 -13.00
N ASN A 667 9.35 -19.22 -12.61
CA ASN A 667 10.17 -20.30 -12.05
C ASN A 667 9.84 -20.52 -10.57
N GLY A 668 8.64 -21.03 -10.29
CA GLY A 668 8.23 -21.46 -8.95
C GLY A 668 8.31 -22.99 -8.79
N MET A 669 8.50 -23.46 -7.56
CA MET A 669 8.41 -24.87 -7.19
C MET A 669 6.99 -25.27 -6.80
N GLY A 670 6.13 -24.30 -6.44
CA GLY A 670 4.79 -24.56 -5.91
C GLY A 670 4.83 -25.10 -4.48
N ASN A 671 5.92 -24.80 -3.76
CA ASN A 671 6.16 -25.16 -2.38
C ASN A 671 6.75 -23.93 -1.68
N PRO A 672 5.98 -23.24 -0.82
CA PRO A 672 6.42 -21.99 -0.21
C PRO A 672 7.66 -22.15 0.68
N HIS A 673 7.95 -23.34 1.21
CA HIS A 673 9.18 -23.62 1.95
C HIS A 673 10.40 -23.54 1.03
N LEU A 674 10.36 -24.27 -0.09
CA LEU A 674 11.46 -24.32 -1.05
C LEU A 674 11.60 -23.01 -1.84
N ASP A 675 10.48 -22.40 -2.24
CA ASP A 675 10.45 -21.12 -2.94
C ASP A 675 11.10 -20.02 -2.09
N LYS A 676 10.81 -19.98 -0.77
CA LYS A 676 11.42 -19.04 0.19
C LYS A 676 12.94 -19.24 0.32
N ILE A 677 13.41 -20.49 0.32
CA ILE A 677 14.85 -20.82 0.41
C ILE A 677 15.57 -20.42 -0.88
N TRP A 678 14.95 -20.67 -2.02
CA TRP A 678 15.53 -20.38 -3.32
C TRP A 678 15.63 -18.87 -3.58
N ASP A 679 14.51 -18.14 -3.43
CA ASP A 679 14.47 -16.69 -3.57
C ASP A 679 13.29 -16.10 -2.80
N LYS A 680 13.53 -15.71 -1.55
CA LYS A 680 12.51 -15.15 -0.65
C LYS A 680 11.77 -13.95 -1.26
N VAL A 681 12.47 -13.04 -1.92
CA VAL A 681 11.88 -11.80 -2.42
C VAL A 681 10.97 -12.10 -3.60
N ASN A 682 11.45 -12.86 -4.58
CA ASN A 682 10.67 -13.25 -5.75
C ASN A 682 9.52 -14.20 -5.39
N ALA A 683 9.68 -15.10 -4.42
CA ALA A 683 8.60 -15.96 -3.95
C ALA A 683 7.47 -15.14 -3.29
N THR A 684 7.81 -14.18 -2.43
CA THR A 684 6.82 -13.28 -1.80
C THR A 684 6.06 -12.47 -2.84
N ILE A 685 6.77 -11.94 -3.83
CA ILE A 685 6.20 -11.26 -4.99
C ILE A 685 5.27 -12.20 -5.77
N GLY A 686 5.74 -13.39 -6.13
CA GLY A 686 5.02 -14.33 -6.98
C GLY A 686 3.69 -14.77 -6.36
N TYR A 687 3.69 -15.18 -5.09
CA TYR A 687 2.45 -15.50 -4.39
C TYR A 687 1.57 -14.26 -4.16
N GLY A 688 2.17 -13.08 -3.93
CA GLY A 688 1.44 -11.81 -3.80
C GLY A 688 0.70 -11.43 -5.09
N VAL A 689 1.40 -11.37 -6.22
CA VAL A 689 0.84 -11.13 -7.55
C VAL A 689 -0.23 -12.17 -7.87
N SER A 690 0.04 -13.45 -7.57
CA SER A 690 -0.91 -14.52 -7.79
C SER A 690 -2.21 -14.32 -7.01
N LEU A 691 -2.11 -14.04 -5.71
CA LEU A 691 -3.24 -13.81 -4.81
C LEU A 691 -4.12 -12.64 -5.28
N PHE A 692 -3.50 -11.54 -5.71
CA PHE A 692 -4.21 -10.32 -6.09
C PHE A 692 -4.56 -10.24 -7.58
N HIS A 693 -4.17 -11.20 -8.43
CA HIS A 693 -4.50 -11.18 -9.86
C HIS A 693 -4.71 -12.58 -10.45
N CYS A 694 -3.63 -13.32 -10.64
CA CYS A 694 -3.59 -14.49 -11.50
C CYS A 694 -4.53 -15.61 -11.03
N LEU A 695 -4.50 -15.92 -9.73
CA LEU A 695 -5.38 -16.93 -9.16
C LEU A 695 -6.86 -16.53 -9.28
N PRO A 696 -7.30 -15.33 -8.84
CA PRO A 696 -8.67 -14.87 -9.07
C PRO A 696 -9.14 -14.89 -10.53
N VAL A 697 -8.28 -14.51 -11.49
CA VAL A 697 -8.59 -14.52 -12.92
C VAL A 697 -8.76 -15.96 -13.44
N GLY A 698 -7.85 -16.86 -13.06
CA GLY A 698 -7.88 -18.26 -13.47
C GLY A 698 -8.94 -19.13 -12.78
N SER A 699 -9.72 -18.60 -11.84
CA SER A 699 -10.64 -19.39 -10.99
C SER A 699 -12.14 -19.17 -11.31
N ASN A 700 -12.47 -18.63 -12.48
CA ASN A 700 -13.84 -18.18 -12.82
C ASN A 700 -14.83 -19.30 -13.21
N SER A 701 -14.50 -20.59 -13.05
CA SER A 701 -15.43 -21.71 -13.29
C SER A 701 -15.32 -22.78 -12.19
N GLU A 702 -16.31 -23.70 -12.14
CA GLU A 702 -16.34 -24.78 -11.13
C GLU A 702 -15.24 -25.82 -11.32
N ASP A 703 -14.92 -26.10 -12.58
CA ASP A 703 -13.90 -27.03 -13.04
C ASP A 703 -12.53 -26.38 -13.24
N ALA A 704 -12.35 -25.14 -12.76
CA ALA A 704 -11.12 -24.39 -12.93
C ALA A 704 -9.93 -25.08 -12.24
N TYR A 705 -8.76 -25.02 -12.88
CA TYR A 705 -7.54 -25.58 -12.30
C TYR A 705 -6.96 -24.72 -11.16
N CYS A 706 -7.32 -23.44 -11.11
CA CYS A 706 -6.91 -22.47 -10.09
C CYS A 706 -5.38 -22.51 -9.87
N LEU A 707 -4.61 -22.33 -10.94
CA LEU A 707 -3.16 -22.51 -10.93
C LEU A 707 -2.46 -21.41 -10.12
N GLY A 708 -2.59 -20.16 -10.55
CA GLY A 708 -1.87 -19.03 -9.97
C GLY A 708 -0.39 -18.99 -10.40
N THR A 709 0.27 -17.86 -10.18
CA THR A 709 1.63 -17.59 -10.68
C THR A 709 2.65 -18.62 -10.18
N MET A 710 2.54 -19.05 -8.92
CA MET A 710 3.47 -19.98 -8.27
C MET A 710 3.02 -21.45 -8.37
N TRP A 711 2.31 -21.84 -9.45
CA TRP A 711 1.76 -23.20 -9.62
C TRP A 711 2.77 -24.36 -9.65
N GLY A 712 4.04 -24.08 -9.95
CA GLY A 712 5.14 -25.03 -9.78
C GLY A 712 5.52 -25.84 -11.02
N GLN A 713 6.83 -26.08 -11.22
CA GLN A 713 7.32 -26.82 -12.39
C GLN A 713 6.80 -28.26 -12.48
N LYS A 714 6.62 -28.94 -11.34
CA LYS A 714 6.10 -30.30 -11.29
C LYS A 714 4.70 -30.37 -11.90
N ARG A 715 3.80 -29.49 -11.45
CA ARG A 715 2.41 -29.41 -11.92
C ARG A 715 2.34 -29.04 -13.40
N ALA A 716 3.19 -28.11 -13.84
CA ALA A 716 3.31 -27.75 -15.26
C ALA A 716 3.70 -28.95 -16.12
N GLY A 717 4.72 -29.70 -15.69
CA GLY A 717 5.19 -30.88 -16.42
C GLY A 717 4.15 -32.00 -16.50
N GLU A 718 3.48 -32.31 -15.38
CA GLU A 718 2.40 -33.30 -15.32
C GLU A 718 1.24 -32.92 -16.25
N LEU A 719 0.84 -31.64 -16.27
CA LEU A 719 -0.23 -31.15 -17.13
C LEU A 719 0.13 -31.24 -18.62
N LEU A 720 1.36 -30.89 -18.99
CA LEU A 720 1.83 -30.98 -20.38
C LEU A 720 1.84 -32.44 -20.87
N VAL A 721 2.32 -33.36 -20.04
CA VAL A 721 2.29 -34.80 -20.33
C VAL A 721 0.86 -35.32 -20.43
N GLN A 722 -0.02 -34.93 -19.51
CA GLN A 722 -1.44 -35.29 -19.53
C GLN A 722 -2.12 -34.82 -20.83
N CYS A 723 -1.75 -33.63 -21.33
CA CYS A 723 -2.26 -33.09 -22.59
C CYS A 723 -1.64 -33.75 -23.83
N GLY A 724 -0.73 -34.72 -23.67
CA GLY A 724 -0.15 -35.52 -24.74
C GLY A 724 1.05 -34.88 -25.45
N PHE A 725 1.76 -33.97 -24.77
CA PHE A 725 3.07 -33.49 -25.21
C PHE A 725 4.18 -34.43 -24.73
N GLU A 726 5.23 -34.58 -25.54
CA GLU A 726 6.38 -35.43 -25.28
C GLU A 726 7.68 -34.61 -25.33
N ASN A 727 8.80 -35.22 -24.91
CA ASN A 727 10.12 -34.61 -24.91
C ASN A 727 10.17 -33.28 -24.14
N LEU A 728 9.53 -33.24 -22.98
CA LEU A 728 9.53 -32.06 -22.12
C LEU A 728 10.96 -31.76 -21.66
N LYS A 729 11.45 -30.57 -22.00
CA LYS A 729 12.69 -29.99 -21.51
C LYS A 729 12.36 -28.70 -20.78
N THR A 730 12.93 -28.54 -19.59
CA THR A 730 12.87 -27.31 -18.81
C THR A 730 14.24 -26.64 -18.84
N THR A 731 14.28 -25.32 -19.04
CA THR A 731 15.53 -24.55 -19.03
C THR A 731 15.29 -23.23 -18.30
N GLN A 732 16.06 -22.98 -17.25
CA GLN A 732 16.05 -21.67 -16.60
C GLN A 732 16.68 -20.63 -17.54
N LEU A 733 16.02 -19.48 -17.70
CA LEU A 733 16.51 -18.44 -18.59
C LEU A 733 17.62 -17.62 -17.89
N PRO A 734 18.85 -17.55 -18.44
CA PRO A 734 19.99 -16.93 -17.75
C PRO A 734 19.90 -15.40 -17.61
N PHE A 735 19.00 -14.76 -18.35
CA PHE A 735 18.76 -13.32 -18.29
C PHE A 735 17.52 -12.96 -17.45
N ALA A 736 16.79 -13.97 -16.98
CA ALA A 736 15.56 -13.83 -16.19
C ALA A 736 15.48 -15.00 -15.19
N ASN A 737 16.23 -14.89 -14.08
CA ASN A 737 16.36 -15.97 -13.10
C ASN A 737 15.02 -16.46 -12.52
N GLY A 738 14.01 -15.59 -12.50
CA GLY A 738 12.63 -15.86 -12.08
C GLY A 738 11.77 -16.55 -13.14
N GLU A 739 12.33 -16.95 -14.28
CA GLU A 739 11.59 -17.52 -15.42
C GLU A 739 12.16 -18.87 -15.87
N VAL A 740 11.27 -19.74 -16.31
CA VAL A 740 11.59 -21.06 -16.85
C VAL A 740 10.95 -21.26 -18.21
N LEU A 741 11.73 -21.77 -19.15
CA LEU A 741 11.33 -22.16 -20.49
C LEU A 741 10.94 -23.65 -20.48
N TYR A 742 9.70 -23.96 -20.83
CA TYR A 742 9.26 -25.31 -21.17
C TYR A 742 9.27 -25.48 -22.68
N GLU A 743 9.93 -26.53 -23.14
CA GLU A 743 9.96 -26.94 -24.54
C GLU A 743 9.37 -28.35 -24.60
N CYS A 744 8.33 -28.54 -25.40
CA CYS A 744 7.75 -29.87 -25.61
C CYS A 744 7.23 -30.01 -27.04
N ARG A 745 7.07 -31.25 -27.51
CA ARG A 745 6.69 -31.53 -28.89
C ARG A 745 5.42 -32.34 -28.98
N LYS A 746 4.70 -32.17 -30.08
CA LYS A 746 3.64 -33.11 -30.47
C LYS A 746 4.26 -34.38 -31.02
N ALA A 747 3.88 -35.52 -30.45
CA ALA A 747 4.34 -36.85 -30.86
C ALA A 747 4.38 -37.05 -32.39
N LYS A 748 5.44 -37.69 -32.89
CA LYS A 748 5.50 -38.24 -34.24
C LYS A 748 4.52 -39.41 -34.34
N LEU A 749 3.98 -39.70 -35.53
CA LEU A 749 3.36 -41.02 -35.70
C LEU A 749 4.44 -42.06 -35.46
N THR A 750 4.26 -42.90 -34.45
CA THR A 750 4.91 -44.21 -34.45
C THR A 750 4.29 -44.99 -35.61
N SER A 751 5.11 -45.37 -36.60
CA SER A 751 4.72 -46.38 -37.56
C SER A 751 4.50 -47.67 -36.77
N LYS A 752 3.25 -48.00 -36.47
CA LYS A 752 2.86 -49.38 -36.19
C LYS A 752 2.65 -50.10 -37.51
#